data_AF-A0A7C2U0H1-F1
#
_entry.id   AF-A0A7C2U0H1-F1
#
_cell.length_a   1.000
_cell.length_b   1.000
_cell.length_c   1.000
_cell.angle_alpha   90.00
_cell.angle_beta   90.00
_cell.angle_gamma   90.00
#
_symmetry.space_group_name_H-M   'P 1'
#
loop_
_entity.id
_entity.type
_entity.pdbx_description
1 polymer ?
#
loop_
_entity_poly.entity_id
_entity_poly.type
_entity_poly.pdbx_seq_one_letter_code
_entity_poly.pdbx_strand_id
1 'polypeptide(L)'
;MPVIHGFELIRQQKILELKTQAKLFRHLKTGAQLLALENDDENKAFGITFRTPPQDSTGVAHIMEHSVLCGSRKYPVKEPFVELIKGSLNTFLNAFTYPDKTCYPVASTNLQDLYNLIEVYLDAVFYPRLTPFTLQQEGWHYELEKPDDPLAFKGVVFNEMKGNYSSPDRLLGEYSQRALFPNHTYGVDSGGDPKHIPDLTFEQFMAFHKKYYHPSNAYIYFYGDDHSEERFRRVNEYLKDFDRAGAASEIPLLPRFDQPKKFSYKFDAGEDAGSGKKGRVAVNWLLTETTDRENTLALKILTHVLIGTPAAPLHKALIDSGLGEEVTGGLESDLRQMYFSAGLIGIAASEADKVEALIDDTLRRLADDGIDPQTVEASLNTFEFRLRENNTGSFPRGLSLMLRALTTWLYDGDPLAPLTFEAPLEAIKARVAAKERFFEKMIHQNFLQNPHRATVILAPDAEAGKLDEAAEKERLAEARAAMSEADLQNTIHNTQELKRRQVTPDSAEALATIPTLKLSDLDKLNKKIPLAVIEKNQHKILYHDLFTNGIVYLDVGFDLHALPQELLPYLPLFSRCLTQIGTEKENFVQLLQRIGQKTGGIWTSRYTSTLLNTDSSAAWLFVRGKAMQHQLDDLLAILRDILLTVKLDDRERFRQMVLEAKAGLESGLVPSGSSFVNTRLSARFSEAGWLDEQMGGVSYLFFLRQLEKDVEKNWPKVLAALEQIRSALINRQRMICNVTVDEAHYKYFEPKLLAFLEALPLAPPVLAPAPLATWSPAYRTEFEGLTIPAQVNYVGKAANLYKLGYQFHGSALVISNYLRTTWLWERVRVQGGAYGGFCSFGRRSGVFTFTSYRDPNLAATLENYDGASRFLRETDLSDEELTKSIIGTIGDLDAYQLPDAKGYTSMARYLVGESEDERQQLRDEVLSTTAADFRKFGEALEQVNKHGIVVVLGSPQAIESANVQRGNWLKVTKVL
;
A
#
# COMPACT_ATOMS: atom_id res chain seq x y z
N MET A 1 -18.66 22.55 32.37
CA MET A 1 -18.09 22.46 31.01
C MET A 1 -19.24 22.33 30.01
N PRO A 2 -19.11 22.74 28.75
CA PRO A 2 -20.20 22.64 27.79
C PRO A 2 -20.58 21.16 27.55
N VAL A 3 -21.89 20.88 27.54
CA VAL A 3 -22.46 19.57 27.15
C VAL A 3 -23.07 19.72 25.77
N ILE A 4 -22.67 18.86 24.83
CA ILE A 4 -23.15 18.88 23.44
C ILE A 4 -23.71 17.49 23.13
N HIS A 5 -25.01 17.40 22.84
CA HIS A 5 -25.70 16.12 22.55
C HIS A 5 -25.31 14.95 23.48
N GLY A 6 -25.29 15.19 24.80
CA GLY A 6 -24.96 14.14 25.79
C GLY A 6 -23.45 13.93 26.04
N PHE A 7 -22.57 14.66 25.37
CA PHE A 7 -21.12 14.61 25.57
C PHE A 7 -20.63 15.78 26.42
N GLU A 8 -19.94 15.47 27.50
CA GLU A 8 -19.22 16.44 28.34
C GLU A 8 -17.81 16.63 27.81
N LEU A 9 -17.40 17.88 27.55
CA LEU A 9 -16.00 18.21 27.27
C LEU A 9 -15.15 17.95 28.52
N ILE A 10 -14.07 17.19 28.39
CA ILE A 10 -13.14 16.84 29.48
C ILE A 10 -11.84 17.65 29.38
N ARG A 11 -11.30 17.78 28.17
CA ARG A 11 -10.03 18.48 27.91
C ARG A 11 -10.05 19.12 26.54
N GLN A 12 -9.45 20.30 26.44
CA GLN A 12 -9.18 20.97 25.17
C GLN A 12 -7.71 21.40 25.12
N GLN A 13 -7.03 21.14 24.01
CA GLN A 13 -5.62 21.49 23.81
C GLN A 13 -5.32 21.77 22.34
N LYS A 14 -4.58 22.85 22.07
CA LYS A 14 -4.02 23.10 20.75
C LYS A 14 -2.74 22.28 20.56
N ILE A 15 -2.64 21.55 19.46
CA ILE A 15 -1.44 20.81 19.05
C ILE A 15 -0.80 21.61 17.91
N LEU A 16 0.32 22.28 18.23
CA LEU A 16 0.97 23.19 17.29
C LEU A 16 1.61 22.43 16.12
N GLU A 17 2.21 21.26 16.41
CA GLU A 17 2.87 20.39 15.44
C GLU A 17 1.94 19.94 14.30
N LEU A 18 0.63 19.95 14.55
CA LEU A 18 -0.42 19.51 13.61
C LEU A 18 -1.38 20.64 13.20
N LYS A 19 -1.15 21.89 13.66
CA LYS A 19 -2.08 23.02 13.50
C LYS A 19 -3.54 22.64 13.82
N THR A 20 -3.75 21.86 14.88
CA THR A 20 -5.02 21.20 15.19
C THR A 20 -5.52 21.56 16.59
N GLN A 21 -6.83 21.73 16.75
CA GLN A 21 -7.48 21.85 18.04
C GLN A 21 -8.02 20.48 18.47
N ALA A 22 -7.40 19.88 19.49
CA ALA A 22 -7.85 18.62 20.07
C ALA A 22 -8.86 18.88 21.20
N LYS A 23 -9.93 18.09 21.23
CA LYS A 23 -10.97 18.10 22.28
C LYS A 23 -11.33 16.66 22.66
N LEU A 24 -11.19 16.33 23.93
CA LEU A 24 -11.56 15.04 24.50
C LEU A 24 -12.89 15.16 25.23
N PHE A 25 -13.82 14.27 24.95
CA PHE A 25 -15.16 14.23 25.49
C PHE A 25 -15.48 12.88 26.12
N ARG A 26 -16.51 12.87 26.96
CA ARG A 26 -17.11 11.66 27.52
C ARG A 26 -18.62 11.72 27.42
N HIS A 27 -19.23 10.66 26.91
CA HIS A 27 -20.68 10.53 26.89
C HIS A 27 -21.21 10.31 28.31
N LEU A 28 -22.18 11.12 28.74
CA LEU A 28 -22.67 11.14 30.12
C LEU A 28 -23.32 9.83 30.56
N LYS A 29 -24.10 9.19 29.67
CA LYS A 29 -24.89 8.00 30.02
C LYS A 29 -24.06 6.71 30.01
N THR A 30 -23.19 6.55 29.00
CA THR A 30 -22.46 5.29 28.77
C THR A 30 -21.00 5.35 29.21
N GLY A 31 -20.42 6.56 29.36
CA GLY A 31 -18.99 6.74 29.60
C GLY A 31 -18.11 6.58 28.35
N ALA A 32 -18.70 6.38 27.16
CA ALA A 32 -17.95 6.29 25.91
C ALA A 32 -17.03 7.51 25.73
N GLN A 33 -15.79 7.29 25.30
CA GLN A 33 -14.81 8.35 25.11
C GLN A 33 -14.81 8.81 23.65
N LEU A 34 -14.63 10.11 23.44
CA LEU A 34 -14.58 10.68 22.11
C LEU A 34 -13.45 11.70 21.98
N LEU A 35 -12.57 11.50 20.99
CA LEU A 35 -11.52 12.45 20.63
C LEU A 35 -11.87 13.15 19.32
N ALA A 36 -12.00 14.48 19.35
CA ALA A 36 -12.19 15.31 18.18
C ALA A 36 -10.93 16.15 17.88
N LEU A 37 -10.41 16.02 16.66
CA LEU A 37 -9.31 16.81 16.12
C LEU A 37 -9.85 17.75 15.02
N GLU A 38 -10.02 19.02 15.36
CA GLU A 38 -10.56 20.05 14.45
C GLU A 38 -9.42 20.82 13.77
N ASN A 39 -9.41 20.88 12.44
CA ASN A 39 -8.39 21.57 11.62
C ASN A 39 -8.92 21.95 10.21
N ASP A 40 -8.05 22.38 9.30
CA ASP A 40 -8.42 22.82 7.94
C ASP A 40 -8.29 21.71 6.87
N ASP A 41 -8.18 20.43 7.25
CA ASP A 41 -8.02 19.32 6.30
C ASP A 41 -9.37 18.87 5.74
N GLU A 42 -9.54 19.00 4.42
CA GLU A 42 -10.77 18.64 3.71
C GLU A 42 -11.10 17.14 3.82
N ASN A 43 -10.09 16.28 4.05
CA ASN A 43 -10.26 14.84 4.14
C ASN A 43 -10.64 14.41 5.55
N LYS A 44 -11.93 14.58 5.82
CA LYS A 44 -12.57 14.28 7.08
C LYS A 44 -12.52 12.79 7.36
N ALA A 45 -12.35 12.44 8.62
CA ALA A 45 -12.28 11.06 9.06
C ALA A 45 -13.14 10.82 10.30
N PHE A 46 -13.72 9.63 10.36
CA PHE A 46 -14.40 9.07 11.51
C PHE A 46 -13.82 7.69 11.79
N GLY A 47 -13.75 7.31 13.06
CA GLY A 47 -13.55 5.92 13.42
C GLY A 47 -14.19 5.59 14.75
N ILE A 48 -14.62 4.34 14.87
CA ILE A 48 -15.03 3.75 16.13
C ILE A 48 -14.20 2.49 16.37
N THR A 49 -13.60 2.39 17.55
CA THR A 49 -12.73 1.28 17.93
C THR A 49 -13.25 0.62 19.20
N PHE A 50 -13.18 -0.70 19.25
CA PHE A 50 -13.51 -1.49 20.45
C PHE A 50 -12.26 -2.24 20.90
N ARG A 51 -12.05 -2.31 22.23
CA ARG A 51 -11.01 -3.17 22.82
C ARG A 51 -11.52 -4.61 22.85
N THR A 52 -10.94 -5.49 22.04
CA THR A 52 -11.48 -6.83 21.70
C THR A 52 -10.46 -7.96 21.94
N PRO A 53 -9.90 -8.11 23.16
CA PRO A 53 -8.88 -9.13 23.42
C PRO A 53 -9.48 -10.55 23.30
N PRO A 54 -9.00 -11.39 22.36
CA PRO A 54 -9.38 -12.79 22.28
C PRO A 54 -8.82 -13.62 23.46
N GLN A 55 -9.43 -14.76 23.73
CA GLN A 55 -8.98 -15.71 24.76
C GLN A 55 -8.41 -17.01 24.18
N ASP A 56 -8.57 -17.21 22.87
CA ASP A 56 -8.18 -18.38 22.11
C ASP A 56 -7.89 -17.96 20.65
N SER A 57 -7.42 -18.93 19.84
CA SER A 57 -7.11 -18.70 18.42
C SER A 57 -8.29 -19.04 17.49
N THR A 58 -9.53 -18.96 17.97
CA THR A 58 -10.71 -19.21 17.12
C THR A 58 -10.95 -18.12 16.08
N GLY A 59 -10.27 -16.97 16.20
CA GLY A 59 -10.46 -15.83 15.31
C GLY A 59 -11.77 -15.06 15.57
N VAL A 60 -12.43 -15.25 16.72
CA VAL A 60 -13.73 -14.64 17.01
C VAL A 60 -13.75 -13.11 16.83
N ALA A 61 -12.65 -12.41 17.11
CA ALA A 61 -12.53 -10.97 16.90
C ALA A 61 -12.60 -10.60 15.41
N HIS A 62 -11.88 -11.35 14.58
CA HIS A 62 -11.83 -11.16 13.13
C HIS A 62 -13.14 -11.57 12.44
N ILE A 63 -13.71 -12.70 12.85
CA ILE A 63 -15.01 -13.15 12.35
C ILE A 63 -16.11 -12.16 12.72
N MET A 64 -16.08 -11.59 13.93
CA MET A 64 -17.00 -10.54 14.34
C MET A 64 -16.82 -9.28 13.49
N GLU A 65 -15.58 -8.93 13.16
CA GLU A 65 -15.28 -7.76 12.34
C GLU A 65 -15.97 -7.80 10.98
N HIS A 66 -15.83 -8.92 10.27
CA HIS A 66 -16.56 -9.21 9.04
C HIS A 66 -18.08 -9.22 9.27
N SER A 67 -18.53 -9.96 10.28
CA SER A 67 -19.96 -10.28 10.45
C SER A 67 -20.83 -9.07 10.80
N VAL A 68 -20.30 -8.08 11.52
CA VAL A 68 -21.09 -6.86 11.82
C VAL A 68 -21.36 -6.02 10.58
N LEU A 69 -20.54 -6.18 9.53
CA LEU A 69 -20.71 -5.52 8.24
C LEU A 69 -21.64 -6.30 7.30
N CYS A 70 -22.20 -7.44 7.71
CA CYS A 70 -23.15 -8.26 6.94
C CYS A 70 -24.62 -7.90 7.23
N GLY A 71 -24.92 -6.60 7.27
CA GLY A 71 -26.27 -6.08 7.51
C GLY A 71 -26.57 -5.74 8.96
N SER A 72 -27.47 -4.79 9.15
CA SER A 72 -27.84 -4.24 10.45
C SER A 72 -29.33 -3.95 10.54
N ARG A 73 -29.78 -3.45 11.69
CA ARG A 73 -31.19 -3.13 11.95
C ARG A 73 -31.77 -2.16 10.92
N LYS A 74 -31.05 -1.09 10.58
CA LYS A 74 -31.48 -0.06 9.61
C LYS A 74 -31.15 -0.45 8.18
N TYR A 75 -30.11 -1.23 7.97
CA TYR A 75 -29.59 -1.58 6.65
C TYR A 75 -29.63 -3.11 6.47
N PRO A 76 -30.82 -3.70 6.25
CA PRO A 76 -31.02 -5.15 6.25
C PRO A 76 -30.59 -5.84 4.95
N VAL A 77 -29.54 -5.34 4.29
CA VAL A 77 -28.92 -5.95 3.09
C VAL A 77 -27.80 -6.90 3.50
N LYS A 78 -27.38 -7.81 2.62
CA LYS A 78 -26.36 -8.82 2.92
C LYS A 78 -24.97 -8.22 3.08
N GLU A 79 -24.63 -7.27 2.22
CA GLU A 79 -23.30 -6.65 2.17
C GLU A 79 -23.39 -5.11 2.05
N PRO A 80 -23.86 -4.39 3.10
CA PRO A 80 -23.90 -2.92 3.11
C PRO A 80 -22.55 -2.29 2.76
N PHE A 81 -21.46 -2.89 3.24
CA PHE A 81 -20.09 -2.43 2.98
C PHE A 81 -19.77 -2.38 1.47
N VAL A 82 -20.22 -3.38 0.70
CA VAL A 82 -20.00 -3.44 -0.75
C VAL A 82 -20.82 -2.38 -1.48
N GLU A 83 -22.05 -2.13 -1.05
CA GLU A 83 -22.88 -1.06 -1.63
C GLU A 83 -22.29 0.33 -1.36
N LEU A 84 -21.67 0.54 -0.19
CA LEU A 84 -20.92 1.76 0.09
C LEU A 84 -19.70 1.91 -0.82
N ILE A 85 -18.92 0.85 -1.06
CA ILE A 85 -17.77 0.90 -1.98
C ILE A 85 -18.21 1.35 -3.38
N LYS A 86 -19.35 0.88 -3.87
CA LYS A 86 -19.84 1.19 -5.22
C LYS A 86 -20.41 2.60 -5.37
N GLY A 87 -21.00 3.16 -4.31
CA GLY A 87 -21.85 4.35 -4.38
C GLY A 87 -21.41 5.55 -3.53
N SER A 88 -20.19 5.56 -3.00
CA SER A 88 -19.66 6.63 -2.15
C SER A 88 -18.48 7.37 -2.79
N LEU A 89 -18.18 8.57 -2.28
CA LEU A 89 -16.95 9.33 -2.55
C LEU A 89 -15.89 9.09 -1.45
N ASN A 90 -15.89 7.90 -0.86
CA ASN A 90 -14.97 7.58 0.22
C ASN A 90 -13.52 7.76 -0.24
N THR A 91 -12.71 8.38 0.60
CA THR A 91 -11.25 8.36 0.46
C THR A 91 -10.64 7.19 1.21
N PHE A 92 -11.39 6.62 2.14
CA PHE A 92 -11.06 5.40 2.84
C PHE A 92 -12.32 4.74 3.40
N LEU A 93 -12.43 3.43 3.23
CA LEU A 93 -13.52 2.61 3.74
C LEU A 93 -12.96 1.22 4.06
N ASN A 94 -12.82 0.88 5.34
CA ASN A 94 -12.31 -0.42 5.75
C ASN A 94 -12.65 -0.73 7.21
N ALA A 95 -12.30 -1.93 7.64
CA ALA A 95 -12.23 -2.33 9.04
C ALA A 95 -10.93 -3.11 9.29
N PHE A 96 -10.49 -3.15 10.55
CA PHE A 96 -9.23 -3.79 10.93
C PHE A 96 -9.38 -4.56 12.23
N THR A 97 -8.87 -5.79 12.25
CA THR A 97 -8.69 -6.57 13.48
C THR A 97 -7.21 -6.60 13.85
N TYR A 98 -6.87 -5.93 14.95
CA TYR A 98 -5.56 -6.02 15.60
C TYR A 98 -5.60 -7.08 16.71
N PRO A 99 -4.45 -7.44 17.31
CA PRO A 99 -4.39 -8.42 18.40
C PRO A 99 -5.28 -8.15 19.62
N ASP A 100 -5.71 -6.89 19.82
CA ASP A 100 -6.49 -6.47 21.00
C ASP A 100 -7.56 -5.40 20.74
N LYS A 101 -7.75 -5.00 19.49
CA LYS A 101 -8.73 -3.98 19.10
C LYS A 101 -9.30 -4.25 17.73
N THR A 102 -10.55 -3.85 17.53
CA THR A 102 -11.20 -3.85 16.23
C THR A 102 -11.59 -2.42 15.88
N CYS A 103 -11.12 -1.93 14.73
CA CYS A 103 -11.28 -0.54 14.29
C CYS A 103 -12.18 -0.47 13.06
N TYR A 104 -13.13 0.46 13.03
CA TYR A 104 -14.03 0.71 11.90
C TYR A 104 -13.90 2.17 11.41
N PRO A 105 -12.85 2.48 10.63
CA PRO A 105 -12.62 3.82 10.11
C PRO A 105 -13.22 4.08 8.72
N VAL A 106 -13.70 5.32 8.52
CA VAL A 106 -14.12 5.86 7.24
C VAL A 106 -13.57 7.27 7.04
N ALA A 107 -13.33 7.65 5.79
CA ALA A 107 -12.94 9.01 5.43
C ALA A 107 -13.57 9.44 4.11
N SER A 108 -13.83 10.74 3.97
CA SER A 108 -14.35 11.34 2.74
C SER A 108 -14.02 12.82 2.69
N THR A 109 -13.84 13.36 1.48
CA THR A 109 -13.79 14.82 1.29
C THR A 109 -15.18 15.44 1.16
N ASN A 110 -16.20 14.62 0.87
CA ASN A 110 -17.59 15.06 0.78
C ASN A 110 -18.30 14.88 2.14
N LEU A 111 -18.96 15.93 2.61
CA LEU A 111 -19.56 15.93 3.95
C LEU A 111 -20.79 15.02 4.05
N GLN A 112 -21.65 15.01 3.03
CA GLN A 112 -22.83 14.15 3.02
C GLN A 112 -22.43 12.68 2.93
N ASP A 113 -21.41 12.39 2.13
CA ASP A 113 -20.83 11.06 2.00
C ASP A 113 -20.28 10.55 3.34
N LEU A 114 -19.46 11.35 4.02
CA LEU A 114 -18.96 11.02 5.36
C LEU A 114 -20.10 10.66 6.32
N TYR A 115 -21.17 11.45 6.31
CA TYR A 115 -22.32 11.19 7.17
C TYR A 115 -23.09 9.92 6.83
N ASN A 116 -23.22 9.58 5.55
CA ASN A 116 -23.79 8.31 5.10
C ASN A 116 -22.93 7.13 5.61
N LEU A 117 -21.61 7.22 5.46
CA LEU A 117 -20.66 6.21 5.93
C LEU A 117 -20.73 6.01 7.45
N ILE A 118 -20.76 7.12 8.22
CA ILE A 118 -20.87 7.10 9.68
C ILE A 118 -22.15 6.38 10.13
N GLU A 119 -23.31 6.67 9.53
CA GLU A 119 -24.57 6.06 9.95
C GLU A 119 -24.62 4.55 9.71
N VAL A 120 -24.12 4.10 8.55
CA VAL A 120 -24.04 2.67 8.23
C VAL A 120 -23.10 1.95 9.19
N TYR A 121 -21.92 2.53 9.45
CA TYR A 121 -20.94 1.95 10.38
C TYR A 121 -21.45 1.90 11.83
N LEU A 122 -22.12 2.96 12.31
CA LEU A 122 -22.67 2.98 13.66
C LEU A 122 -23.78 1.94 13.85
N ASP A 123 -24.68 1.76 12.87
CA ASP A 123 -25.73 0.74 12.99
C ASP A 123 -25.16 -0.68 12.83
N ALA A 124 -24.15 -0.86 11.97
CA ALA A 124 -23.41 -2.12 11.84
C ALA A 124 -22.79 -2.56 13.17
N VAL A 125 -22.00 -1.71 13.83
CA VAL A 125 -21.27 -2.14 15.04
C VAL A 125 -22.18 -2.33 16.26
N PHE A 126 -23.22 -1.49 16.42
CA PHE A 126 -24.10 -1.55 17.59
C PHE A 126 -25.33 -2.43 17.43
N TYR A 127 -25.90 -2.53 16.22
CA TYR A 127 -27.12 -3.30 15.94
C TYR A 127 -26.97 -4.22 14.71
N PRO A 128 -25.93 -5.08 14.67
CA PRO A 128 -25.72 -6.00 13.55
C PRO A 128 -26.79 -7.09 13.49
N ARG A 129 -27.04 -7.62 12.29
CA ARG A 129 -27.89 -8.80 12.07
C ARG A 129 -27.06 -10.09 12.16
N LEU A 130 -26.68 -10.45 13.38
CA LEU A 130 -25.91 -11.66 13.65
C LEU A 130 -26.82 -12.89 13.71
N THR A 131 -26.66 -13.80 12.76
CA THR A 131 -27.41 -15.07 12.68
C THR A 131 -26.45 -16.26 12.57
N PRO A 132 -26.91 -17.51 12.80
CA PRO A 132 -26.08 -18.68 12.55
C PRO A 132 -25.53 -18.71 11.11
N PHE A 133 -26.32 -18.28 10.12
CA PHE A 133 -25.87 -18.18 8.73
C PHE A 133 -24.75 -17.14 8.55
N THR A 134 -24.78 -16.04 9.30
CA THR A 134 -23.72 -15.02 9.27
C THR A 134 -22.40 -15.63 9.74
N LEU A 135 -22.40 -16.34 10.88
CA LEU A 135 -21.22 -17.03 11.37
C LEU A 135 -20.74 -18.12 10.41
N GLN A 136 -21.67 -18.88 9.82
CA GLN A 136 -21.32 -19.94 8.88
C GLN A 136 -20.64 -19.38 7.63
N GLN A 137 -21.15 -18.27 7.09
CA GLN A 137 -20.55 -17.62 5.93
C GLN A 137 -19.20 -16.99 6.28
N GLU A 138 -19.16 -16.09 7.25
CA GLU A 138 -17.97 -15.27 7.52
C GLU A 138 -16.92 -16.02 8.32
N GLY A 139 -17.32 -16.89 9.25
CA GLY A 139 -16.43 -17.67 10.09
C GLY A 139 -16.11 -19.03 9.49
N TRP A 140 -16.95 -20.01 9.80
CA TRP A 140 -16.79 -21.38 9.33
C TRP A 140 -18.09 -22.21 9.38
N HIS A 141 -18.20 -23.22 8.53
CA HIS A 141 -19.23 -24.25 8.55
C HIS A 141 -18.72 -25.56 7.92
N TYR A 142 -19.46 -26.65 8.17
CA TYR A 142 -19.36 -27.87 7.39
C TYR A 142 -20.15 -27.74 6.08
N GLU A 143 -19.50 -28.01 4.96
CA GLU A 143 -20.13 -28.10 3.65
C GLU A 143 -20.29 -29.56 3.24
N LEU A 144 -21.51 -29.95 2.83
CA LEU A 144 -21.84 -31.27 2.30
C LEU A 144 -22.99 -31.14 1.29
N GLU A 145 -22.79 -31.53 0.02
CA GLU A 145 -23.85 -31.42 -1.00
C GLU A 145 -24.73 -32.67 -1.09
N LYS A 146 -24.12 -33.85 -0.97
CA LYS A 146 -24.77 -35.16 -1.03
C LYS A 146 -24.29 -36.05 0.11
N PRO A 147 -25.08 -37.07 0.51
CA PRO A 147 -24.72 -37.95 1.63
C PRO A 147 -23.36 -38.65 1.47
N ASP A 148 -22.95 -38.96 0.25
CA ASP A 148 -21.71 -39.68 -0.05
C ASP A 148 -20.49 -38.75 -0.21
N ASP A 149 -20.70 -37.44 -0.41
CA ASP A 149 -19.62 -36.48 -0.64
C ASP A 149 -18.72 -36.35 0.61
N PRO A 150 -17.42 -36.02 0.45
CA PRO A 150 -16.58 -35.72 1.60
C PRO A 150 -17.04 -34.43 2.30
N LEU A 151 -17.06 -34.46 3.63
CA LEU A 151 -17.30 -33.27 4.45
C LEU A 151 -16.11 -32.30 4.30
N ALA A 152 -16.37 -31.00 4.21
CA ALA A 152 -15.33 -29.99 4.12
C ALA A 152 -15.58 -28.81 5.08
N PHE A 153 -14.52 -28.14 5.52
CA PHE A 153 -14.63 -26.82 6.17
C PHE A 153 -14.68 -25.71 5.13
N LYS A 154 -15.56 -24.74 5.33
CA LYS A 154 -15.71 -23.54 4.50
C LYS A 154 -16.03 -22.32 5.35
N GLY A 155 -15.63 -21.13 4.91
CA GLY A 155 -15.94 -19.84 5.53
C GLY A 155 -14.98 -18.76 5.02
N VAL A 156 -15.38 -17.49 5.06
CA VAL A 156 -14.56 -16.38 4.54
C VAL A 156 -13.24 -16.29 5.31
N VAL A 157 -13.32 -16.08 6.63
CA VAL A 157 -12.14 -15.95 7.50
C VAL A 157 -11.36 -17.26 7.60
N PHE A 158 -12.03 -18.43 7.63
CA PHE A 158 -11.33 -19.72 7.58
C PHE A 158 -10.42 -19.84 6.36
N ASN A 159 -10.93 -19.52 5.16
CA ASN A 159 -10.15 -19.59 3.93
C ASN A 159 -9.08 -18.50 3.85
N GLU A 160 -9.38 -17.29 4.32
CA GLU A 160 -8.41 -16.20 4.39
C GLU A 160 -7.23 -16.59 5.28
N MET A 161 -7.50 -17.11 6.48
CA MET A 161 -6.47 -17.50 7.43
C MET A 161 -5.67 -18.72 6.96
N LYS A 162 -6.26 -19.65 6.21
CA LYS A 162 -5.48 -20.69 5.50
C LYS A 162 -4.48 -20.06 4.52
N GLY A 163 -4.91 -19.03 3.79
CA GLY A 163 -4.01 -18.21 2.97
C GLY A 163 -2.91 -17.52 3.77
N ASN A 164 -3.25 -16.88 4.89
CA ASN A 164 -2.28 -16.20 5.75
C ASN A 164 -1.25 -17.18 6.35
N TYR A 165 -1.67 -18.36 6.82
CA TYR A 165 -0.81 -19.40 7.37
C TYR A 165 0.06 -20.10 6.32
N SER A 166 -0.22 -19.91 5.02
CA SER A 166 0.68 -20.35 3.94
C SER A 166 1.84 -19.40 3.69
N SER A 167 1.82 -18.18 4.26
CA SER A 167 2.91 -17.21 4.14
C SER A 167 3.93 -17.39 5.27
N PRO A 168 5.15 -17.85 4.98
CA PRO A 168 6.11 -18.10 6.04
C PRO A 168 6.58 -16.82 6.75
N ASP A 169 6.56 -15.67 6.06
CA ASP A 169 6.93 -14.38 6.66
C ASP A 169 5.87 -13.94 7.69
N ARG A 170 4.57 -14.16 7.39
CA ARG A 170 3.48 -13.95 8.35
C ARG A 170 3.58 -14.91 9.53
N LEU A 171 3.86 -16.18 9.28
CA LEU A 171 4.09 -17.17 10.35
C LEU A 171 5.24 -16.77 11.26
N LEU A 172 6.35 -16.26 10.71
CA LEU A 172 7.48 -15.80 11.51
C LEU A 172 7.08 -14.66 12.46
N GLY A 173 6.33 -13.68 11.97
CA GLY A 173 5.80 -12.58 12.78
C GLY A 173 4.86 -13.07 13.88
N GLU A 174 3.87 -13.90 13.51
CA GLU A 174 2.88 -14.46 14.44
C GLU A 174 3.54 -15.30 15.54
N TYR A 175 4.44 -16.22 15.17
CA TYR A 175 5.17 -17.02 16.14
C TYR A 175 6.14 -16.18 17.00
N SER A 176 6.69 -15.08 16.47
CA SER A 176 7.52 -14.16 17.24
C SER A 176 6.73 -13.42 18.31
N GLN A 177 5.54 -12.91 17.96
CA GLN A 177 4.62 -12.32 18.94
C GLN A 177 4.22 -13.35 20.00
N ARG A 178 3.74 -14.53 19.57
CA ARG A 178 3.29 -15.58 20.50
C ARG A 178 4.40 -16.07 21.44
N ALA A 179 5.63 -16.17 20.94
CA ALA A 179 6.79 -16.58 21.73
C ALA A 179 7.14 -15.56 22.84
N LEU A 180 6.90 -14.27 22.61
CA LEU A 180 7.08 -13.20 23.60
C LEU A 180 5.90 -13.10 24.57
N PHE A 181 4.70 -13.50 24.17
CA PHE A 181 3.48 -13.30 24.97
C PHE A 181 2.77 -14.60 25.38
N PRO A 182 3.44 -15.58 26.02
CA PRO A 182 2.79 -16.81 26.43
C PRO A 182 1.69 -16.56 27.47
N ASN A 183 0.55 -17.27 27.35
CA ASN A 183 -0.61 -17.16 28.24
C ASN A 183 -1.19 -15.72 28.33
N HIS A 184 -1.12 -14.98 27.23
CA HIS A 184 -1.62 -13.61 27.11
C HIS A 184 -2.51 -13.50 25.86
N THR A 185 -3.31 -12.43 25.73
CA THR A 185 -4.14 -12.19 24.52
C THR A 185 -3.31 -12.06 23.24
N TYR A 186 -2.04 -11.65 23.35
CA TYR A 186 -1.09 -11.59 22.23
C TYR A 186 -0.38 -12.93 21.98
N GLY A 187 -0.59 -13.92 22.85
CA GLY A 187 -0.11 -15.29 22.74
C GLY A 187 -1.02 -16.20 21.90
N VAL A 188 -2.17 -15.68 21.49
CA VAL A 188 -3.14 -16.31 20.60
C VAL A 188 -3.29 -15.45 19.34
N ASP A 189 -3.85 -16.05 18.29
CA ASP A 189 -4.06 -15.37 17.02
C ASP A 189 -5.47 -14.78 16.95
N SER A 190 -5.56 -13.44 16.97
CA SER A 190 -6.84 -12.73 16.85
C SER A 190 -7.50 -12.87 15.47
N GLY A 191 -6.69 -13.11 14.43
CA GLY A 191 -7.15 -13.39 13.07
C GLY A 191 -7.73 -14.79 12.94
N GLY A 192 -7.20 -15.73 13.71
CA GLY A 192 -7.67 -17.11 13.84
C GLY A 192 -6.70 -18.11 13.24
N ASP A 193 -6.35 -19.14 14.03
CA ASP A 193 -5.62 -20.30 13.52
C ASP A 193 -6.62 -21.22 12.82
N PRO A 194 -6.44 -21.59 11.55
CA PRO A 194 -7.34 -22.51 10.84
C PRO A 194 -7.62 -23.82 11.59
N LYS A 195 -6.70 -24.26 12.45
CA LYS A 195 -6.89 -25.44 13.31
C LYS A 195 -7.87 -25.21 14.46
N HIS A 196 -8.13 -23.95 14.83
CA HIS A 196 -8.98 -23.57 15.95
C HIS A 196 -10.22 -22.77 15.55
N ILE A 197 -10.25 -22.17 14.36
CA ILE A 197 -11.46 -21.50 13.84
C ILE A 197 -12.69 -22.44 13.92
N PRO A 198 -12.60 -23.74 13.54
CA PRO A 198 -13.74 -24.64 13.65
C PRO A 198 -14.17 -25.03 15.08
N ASP A 199 -13.51 -24.50 16.11
CA ASP A 199 -13.95 -24.65 17.51
C ASP A 199 -14.95 -23.56 17.93
N LEU A 200 -15.08 -22.48 17.15
CA LEU A 200 -15.97 -21.35 17.47
C LEU A 200 -17.45 -21.74 17.37
N THR A 201 -18.19 -21.59 18.46
CA THR A 201 -19.65 -21.78 18.47
C THR A 201 -20.40 -20.45 18.26
N PHE A 202 -21.66 -20.54 17.82
CA PHE A 202 -22.51 -19.37 17.66
C PHE A 202 -22.76 -18.63 18.99
N GLU A 203 -22.84 -19.35 20.11
CA GLU A 203 -23.00 -18.76 21.43
C GLU A 203 -21.77 -17.95 21.84
N GLN A 204 -20.56 -18.48 21.60
CA GLN A 204 -19.31 -17.76 21.86
C GLN A 204 -19.21 -16.50 21.00
N PHE A 205 -19.54 -16.63 19.71
CA PHE A 205 -19.62 -15.53 18.77
C PHE A 205 -20.58 -14.42 19.23
N MET A 206 -21.81 -14.76 19.61
CA MET A 206 -22.79 -13.78 20.13
C MET A 206 -22.37 -13.18 21.47
N ALA A 207 -21.76 -13.99 22.36
CA ALA A 207 -21.26 -13.52 23.65
C ALA A 207 -20.12 -12.51 23.47
N PHE A 208 -19.25 -12.71 22.48
CA PHE A 208 -18.17 -11.80 22.15
C PHE A 208 -18.69 -10.41 21.75
N HIS A 209 -19.67 -10.34 20.83
CA HIS A 209 -20.31 -9.07 20.44
C HIS A 209 -20.90 -8.37 21.66
N LYS A 210 -21.76 -9.08 22.41
CA LYS A 210 -22.45 -8.54 23.58
C LYS A 210 -21.47 -8.00 24.62
N LYS A 211 -20.31 -8.64 24.79
CA LYS A 211 -19.28 -8.23 25.77
C LYS A 211 -18.49 -7.01 25.30
N TYR A 212 -18.00 -6.99 24.07
CA TYR A 212 -17.00 -6.03 23.63
C TYR A 212 -17.54 -4.88 22.77
N TYR A 213 -18.67 -5.04 22.09
CA TYR A 213 -19.27 -4.01 21.20
C TYR A 213 -20.23 -3.07 21.94
N HIS A 214 -20.04 -2.93 23.25
CA HIS A 214 -20.82 -2.02 24.08
C HIS A 214 -20.21 -0.59 24.06
N PRO A 215 -21.01 0.50 24.01
CA PRO A 215 -20.51 1.88 24.02
C PRO A 215 -19.49 2.22 25.10
N SER A 216 -19.61 1.64 26.30
CA SER A 216 -18.66 1.86 27.40
C SER A 216 -17.25 1.32 27.11
N ASN A 217 -17.09 0.45 26.11
CA ASN A 217 -15.82 -0.09 25.62
C ASN A 217 -15.40 0.54 24.27
N ALA A 218 -16.11 1.57 23.82
CA ALA A 218 -15.90 2.21 22.52
C ALA A 218 -15.03 3.48 22.64
N TYR A 219 -14.18 3.66 21.64
CA TYR A 219 -13.30 4.82 21.44
C TYR A 219 -13.68 5.47 20.12
N ILE A 220 -14.26 6.67 20.19
CA ILE A 220 -14.86 7.35 19.03
C ILE A 220 -13.96 8.51 18.59
N TYR A 221 -13.65 8.61 17.31
CA TYR A 221 -12.68 9.57 16.81
C TYR A 221 -13.25 10.41 15.68
N PHE A 222 -13.08 11.73 15.76
CA PHE A 222 -13.44 12.69 14.71
C PHE A 222 -12.18 13.46 14.26
N TYR A 223 -12.04 13.65 12.95
CA TYR A 223 -11.05 14.52 12.33
C TYR A 223 -11.62 15.30 11.15
N GLY A 224 -11.17 16.54 10.94
CA GLY A 224 -11.41 17.35 9.74
C GLY A 224 -11.84 18.79 10.03
N ASP A 225 -12.38 19.41 8.99
CA ASP A 225 -12.77 20.84 8.88
C ASP A 225 -14.27 21.12 9.02
N ASP A 226 -15.12 20.10 9.21
CA ASP A 226 -16.55 20.29 9.46
C ASP A 226 -16.88 20.58 10.92
N HIS A 227 -18.03 21.23 11.12
CA HIS A 227 -18.59 21.45 12.44
C HIS A 227 -19.06 20.14 13.06
N SER A 228 -18.35 19.70 14.11
CA SER A 228 -18.57 18.40 14.75
C SER A 228 -19.94 18.20 15.40
N GLU A 229 -20.76 19.23 15.59
CA GLU A 229 -22.06 19.16 16.29
C GLU A 229 -22.99 18.10 15.69
N GLU A 230 -23.07 18.03 14.37
CA GLU A 230 -23.88 17.03 13.67
C GLU A 230 -23.32 15.61 13.85
N ARG A 231 -21.99 15.44 13.93
CA ARG A 231 -21.37 14.15 14.26
C ARG A 231 -21.74 13.72 15.69
N PHE A 232 -21.72 14.65 16.66
CA PHE A 232 -22.15 14.37 18.03
C PHE A 232 -23.62 13.92 18.09
N ARG A 233 -24.51 14.62 17.37
CA ARG A 233 -25.92 14.25 17.28
C ARG A 233 -26.08 12.83 16.74
N ARG A 234 -25.45 12.52 15.61
CA ARG A 234 -25.50 11.19 14.96
C ARG A 234 -25.01 10.09 15.87
N VAL A 235 -23.87 10.26 16.54
CA VAL A 235 -23.35 9.27 17.49
C VAL A 235 -24.29 9.09 18.69
N ASN A 236 -24.78 10.18 19.28
CA ASN A 236 -25.67 10.13 20.43
C ASN A 236 -26.99 9.39 20.15
N GLU A 237 -27.50 9.42 18.91
CA GLU A 237 -28.69 8.65 18.52
C GLU A 237 -28.55 7.14 18.76
N TYR A 238 -27.32 6.61 18.77
CA TYR A 238 -27.03 5.22 19.10
C TYR A 238 -26.70 5.05 20.58
N LEU A 239 -25.84 5.93 21.14
CA LEU A 239 -25.36 5.76 22.51
C LEU A 239 -26.45 5.98 23.57
N LYS A 240 -27.50 6.75 23.27
CA LYS A 240 -28.61 7.03 24.20
C LYS A 240 -29.40 5.78 24.59
N ASP A 241 -29.36 4.73 23.78
CA ASP A 241 -30.11 3.48 24.00
C ASP A 241 -29.41 2.54 25.01
N PHE A 242 -28.18 2.86 25.42
CA PHE A 242 -27.37 2.05 26.33
C PHE A 242 -27.19 2.73 27.69
N ASP A 243 -27.09 1.91 28.74
CA ASP A 243 -26.61 2.34 30.07
C ASP A 243 -25.13 1.99 30.22
N ARG A 244 -24.44 2.63 31.17
CA ARG A 244 -23.03 2.30 31.44
C ARG A 244 -22.87 0.84 31.87
N ALA A 245 -21.94 0.13 31.23
CA ALA A 245 -21.57 -1.23 31.60
C ALA A 245 -20.05 -1.36 31.74
N GLY A 246 -19.60 -2.25 32.62
CA GLY A 246 -18.19 -2.64 32.69
C GLY A 246 -17.90 -3.76 31.69
N ALA A 247 -17.00 -3.53 30.74
CA ALA A 247 -16.42 -4.61 29.94
C ALA A 247 -15.10 -5.02 30.61
N ALA A 248 -14.95 -6.30 30.98
CA ALA A 248 -13.65 -6.84 31.39
C ALA A 248 -12.76 -7.03 30.14
N SER A 249 -12.28 -5.91 29.59
CA SER A 249 -11.47 -5.83 28.36
C SER A 249 -10.04 -5.38 28.62
N GLU A 250 -9.64 -5.11 29.87
CA GLU A 250 -8.28 -4.73 30.23
C GLU A 250 -7.24 -5.76 29.81
N ILE A 251 -6.10 -5.28 29.30
CA ILE A 251 -5.01 -6.11 28.77
C ILE A 251 -3.85 -6.01 29.75
N PRO A 252 -3.54 -7.03 30.56
CA PRO A 252 -2.52 -6.91 31.61
C PRO A 252 -1.11 -6.74 31.05
N LEU A 253 -0.18 -6.24 31.87
CA LEU A 253 1.25 -6.30 31.55
C LEU A 253 1.78 -7.71 31.79
N LEU A 254 2.69 -8.15 30.93
CA LEU A 254 3.34 -9.44 31.05
C LEU A 254 4.63 -9.34 31.89
N PRO A 255 4.85 -10.25 32.84
CA PRO A 255 6.13 -10.39 33.53
C PRO A 255 7.29 -10.75 32.60
N ARG A 256 8.51 -10.36 32.99
CA ARG A 256 9.74 -10.71 32.26
C ARG A 256 10.05 -12.20 32.38
N PHE A 257 10.69 -12.79 31.37
CA PHE A 257 11.26 -14.13 31.51
C PHE A 257 12.51 -14.07 32.39
N ASP A 258 12.83 -15.17 33.05
CA ASP A 258 14.08 -15.31 33.80
C ASP A 258 15.29 -15.60 32.90
N GLN A 259 15.05 -16.20 31.72
CA GLN A 259 16.06 -16.55 30.73
C GLN A 259 15.50 -16.52 29.30
N PRO A 260 16.36 -16.28 28.29
CA PRO A 260 15.96 -16.36 26.89
C PRO A 260 15.38 -17.74 26.52
N LYS A 261 14.46 -17.74 25.55
CA LYS A 261 13.82 -18.95 25.03
C LYS A 261 14.10 -19.14 23.54
N LYS A 262 14.01 -20.37 23.07
CA LYS A 262 14.19 -20.72 21.67
C LYS A 262 13.06 -21.63 21.21
N PHE A 263 12.48 -21.30 20.07
CA PHE A 263 11.36 -22.02 19.47
C PHE A 263 11.70 -22.35 18.01
N SER A 264 11.35 -23.55 17.57
CA SER A 264 11.53 -23.98 16.20
C SER A 264 10.20 -24.49 15.66
N TYR A 265 9.76 -23.89 14.57
CA TYR A 265 8.56 -24.24 13.83
C TYR A 265 8.95 -24.67 12.43
N LYS A 266 8.01 -25.35 11.76
CA LYS A 266 8.15 -25.77 10.37
C LYS A 266 7.14 -25.01 9.52
N PHE A 267 7.48 -24.81 8.24
CA PHE A 267 6.55 -24.28 7.26
C PHE A 267 6.62 -25.11 5.97
N ASP A 268 5.53 -25.14 5.22
CA ASP A 268 5.50 -25.81 3.93
C ASP A 268 6.37 -25.07 2.91
N ALA A 269 7.43 -25.73 2.47
CA ALA A 269 8.34 -25.23 1.44
C ALA A 269 8.17 -25.93 0.08
N GLY A 270 7.15 -26.81 -0.05
CA GLY A 270 6.89 -27.61 -1.23
C GLY A 270 8.03 -28.57 -1.59
N GLU A 271 8.05 -29.02 -2.85
CA GLU A 271 9.10 -29.91 -3.39
C GLU A 271 10.50 -29.29 -3.35
N ASP A 272 10.58 -27.97 -3.24
CA ASP A 272 11.83 -27.22 -3.13
C ASP A 272 12.34 -27.11 -1.68
N ALA A 273 11.79 -27.82 -0.70
CA ALA A 273 12.30 -27.78 0.68
C ALA A 273 13.77 -28.19 0.78
N GLY A 274 14.26 -29.02 -0.16
CA GLY A 274 15.65 -29.47 -0.24
C GLY A 274 16.61 -28.49 -0.94
N SER A 275 16.14 -27.37 -1.51
CA SER A 275 16.96 -26.52 -2.39
C SER A 275 17.87 -25.49 -1.68
N GLY A 276 18.12 -25.66 -0.37
CA GLY A 276 19.10 -24.85 0.38
C GLY A 276 18.48 -23.81 1.31
N LYS A 277 19.03 -22.59 1.32
CA LYS A 277 18.79 -21.55 2.33
C LYS A 277 17.38 -20.92 2.26
N LYS A 278 16.37 -21.65 2.74
CA LYS A 278 14.97 -21.19 2.78
C LYS A 278 14.41 -20.98 4.19
N GLY A 279 15.21 -21.28 5.20
CA GLY A 279 14.84 -21.04 6.59
C GLY A 279 14.77 -19.56 6.92
N ARG A 280 14.14 -19.26 8.05
CA ARG A 280 14.06 -17.91 8.60
C ARG A 280 14.37 -17.95 10.08
N VAL A 281 14.98 -16.90 10.59
CA VAL A 281 15.22 -16.73 12.01
C VAL A 281 14.95 -15.29 12.42
N ALA A 282 14.29 -15.11 13.55
CA ALA A 282 14.13 -13.82 14.20
C ALA A 282 14.49 -13.95 15.69
N VAL A 283 15.29 -13.02 16.19
CA VAL A 283 15.55 -12.83 17.62
C VAL A 283 14.69 -11.65 18.08
N ASN A 284 13.89 -11.88 19.11
CA ASN A 284 12.83 -10.97 19.53
C ASN A 284 13.01 -10.58 20.99
N TRP A 285 12.75 -9.32 21.34
CA TRP A 285 12.82 -8.80 22.70
C TRP A 285 11.54 -8.09 23.06
N LEU A 286 10.89 -8.50 24.16
CA LEU A 286 9.81 -7.72 24.75
C LEU A 286 10.41 -6.44 25.33
N LEU A 287 9.79 -5.28 25.11
CA LEU A 287 10.25 -3.96 25.56
C LEU A 287 9.26 -3.34 26.54
N THR A 288 9.33 -2.03 26.77
CA THR A 288 8.46 -1.30 27.71
C THR A 288 7.06 -1.11 27.14
N GLU A 289 6.13 -0.64 27.97
CA GLU A 289 4.85 -0.12 27.47
C GLU A 289 5.02 1.20 26.71
N THR A 290 3.99 1.55 25.93
CA THR A 290 3.94 2.70 25.01
C THR A 290 3.65 4.04 25.69
N THR A 291 3.47 4.06 27.02
CA THR A 291 3.07 5.25 27.78
C THR A 291 4.21 6.25 27.97
N ASP A 292 5.48 5.79 27.99
CA ASP A 292 6.66 6.65 28.05
C ASP A 292 7.02 7.18 26.65
N ARG A 293 6.61 8.42 26.41
CA ARG A 293 6.75 9.10 25.11
C ARG A 293 8.21 9.29 24.68
N GLU A 294 9.10 9.64 25.61
CA GLU A 294 10.52 9.84 25.28
C GLU A 294 11.15 8.49 24.94
N ASN A 295 10.91 7.47 25.78
CA ASN A 295 11.47 6.15 25.54
C ASN A 295 10.93 5.50 24.25
N THR A 296 9.63 5.57 23.99
CA THR A 296 9.02 5.06 22.76
C THR A 296 9.58 5.77 21.52
N LEU A 297 9.72 7.10 21.57
CA LEU A 297 10.32 7.86 20.46
C LEU A 297 11.80 7.49 20.27
N ALA A 298 12.55 7.37 21.35
CA ALA A 298 13.96 6.98 21.33
C ALA A 298 14.16 5.56 20.77
N LEU A 299 13.29 4.61 21.12
CA LEU A 299 13.30 3.25 20.57
C LEU A 299 13.00 3.25 19.06
N LYS A 300 12.04 4.06 18.59
CA LYS A 300 11.76 4.20 17.14
C LYS A 300 12.99 4.74 16.39
N ILE A 301 13.68 5.72 16.96
CA ILE A 301 14.92 6.27 16.40
C ILE A 301 16.04 5.21 16.44
N LEU A 302 16.20 4.50 17.55
CA LEU A 302 17.19 3.43 17.71
C LEU A 302 16.98 2.30 16.70
N THR A 303 15.74 1.89 16.44
CA THR A 303 15.42 0.90 15.40
C THR A 303 15.87 1.37 14.03
N HIS A 304 15.66 2.65 13.68
CA HIS A 304 16.19 3.20 12.44
C HIS A 304 17.72 3.22 12.40
N VAL A 305 18.37 3.55 13.52
CA VAL A 305 19.83 3.50 13.67
C VAL A 305 20.37 2.09 13.47
N LEU A 306 19.69 1.05 13.97
CA LEU A 306 20.18 -0.33 13.90
C LEU A 306 19.94 -0.97 12.53
N ILE A 307 18.72 -0.85 11.99
CA ILE A 307 18.28 -1.61 10.80
C ILE A 307 17.55 -0.79 9.74
N GLY A 308 17.36 0.51 9.94
CA GLY A 308 16.45 1.33 9.10
C GLY A 308 16.93 1.61 7.67
N THR A 309 18.20 1.37 7.36
CA THR A 309 18.77 1.54 6.02
C THR A 309 19.81 0.45 5.73
N PRO A 310 20.16 0.19 4.46
CA PRO A 310 21.26 -0.71 4.11
C PRO A 310 22.62 -0.34 4.70
N ALA A 311 22.82 0.93 5.07
CA ALA A 311 24.02 1.42 5.73
C ALA A 311 23.98 1.29 7.27
N ALA A 312 22.83 0.97 7.85
CA ALA A 312 22.68 0.80 9.29
C ALA A 312 23.52 -0.40 9.77
N PRO A 313 24.28 -0.28 10.89
CA PRO A 313 25.30 -1.24 11.27
C PRO A 313 24.80 -2.68 11.45
N LEU A 314 23.62 -2.90 12.05
CA LEU A 314 23.09 -4.26 12.24
C LEU A 314 22.59 -4.83 10.91
N HIS A 315 21.85 -4.04 10.11
CA HIS A 315 21.43 -4.46 8.77
C HIS A 315 22.63 -4.83 7.89
N LYS A 316 23.65 -3.97 7.85
CA LYS A 316 24.88 -4.19 7.09
C LYS A 316 25.61 -5.45 7.54
N ALA A 317 25.78 -5.65 8.86
CA ALA A 317 26.43 -6.85 9.38
C ALA A 317 25.68 -8.14 8.98
N LEU A 318 24.35 -8.13 9.04
CA LEU A 318 23.50 -9.27 8.67
C LEU A 318 23.63 -9.60 7.17
N ILE A 319 23.52 -8.62 6.27
CA ILE A 319 23.64 -8.85 4.83
C ILE A 319 25.07 -9.22 4.42
N ASP A 320 26.08 -8.49 4.91
CA ASP A 320 27.48 -8.74 4.55
C ASP A 320 27.99 -10.11 5.03
N SER A 321 27.34 -10.70 6.03
CA SER A 321 27.67 -12.05 6.51
C SER A 321 27.43 -13.14 5.45
N GLY A 322 26.53 -12.89 4.49
CA GLY A 322 26.07 -13.87 3.53
C GLY A 322 25.31 -15.06 4.15
N LEU A 323 24.91 -14.99 5.43
CA LEU A 323 24.16 -16.05 6.11
C LEU A 323 22.72 -16.16 5.59
N GLY A 324 22.14 -15.05 5.14
CA GLY A 324 20.79 -14.96 4.60
C GLY A 324 20.70 -13.99 3.42
N GLU A 325 19.50 -13.85 2.89
CA GLU A 325 19.22 -13.06 1.68
C GLU A 325 18.63 -11.68 2.01
N GLU A 326 17.84 -11.60 3.08
CA GLU A 326 17.12 -10.38 3.46
C GLU A 326 17.04 -10.23 4.98
N VAL A 327 17.10 -8.99 5.48
CA VAL A 327 16.90 -8.67 6.90
C VAL A 327 15.42 -8.66 7.22
N THR A 328 15.03 -9.28 8.33
CA THR A 328 13.66 -9.23 8.85
C THR A 328 13.61 -8.68 10.28
N GLY A 329 12.45 -8.19 10.69
CA GLY A 329 12.21 -7.59 11.99
C GLY A 329 11.99 -6.08 11.92
N GLY A 330 11.92 -5.45 13.10
CA GLY A 330 11.40 -4.10 13.29
C GLY A 330 10.95 -3.87 14.72
N LEU A 331 10.45 -2.67 15.01
CA LEU A 331 9.79 -2.35 16.27
C LEU A 331 8.28 -2.45 16.08
N GLU A 332 7.64 -3.32 16.86
CA GLU A 332 6.20 -3.31 17.06
C GLU A 332 5.88 -2.33 18.20
N SER A 333 5.05 -1.33 17.93
CA SER A 333 4.73 -0.24 18.87
C SER A 333 3.23 0.02 19.06
N ASP A 334 2.37 -0.82 18.50
CA ASP A 334 0.91 -0.64 18.51
C ASP A 334 0.20 -1.53 19.55
N LEU A 335 0.97 -2.41 20.23
CA LEU A 335 0.53 -3.22 21.38
C LEU A 335 0.79 -2.49 22.71
N ARG A 336 0.22 -3.01 23.81
CA ARG A 336 0.42 -2.42 25.15
C ARG A 336 1.90 -2.38 25.54
N GLN A 337 2.63 -3.47 25.31
CA GLN A 337 4.09 -3.55 25.45
C GLN A 337 4.70 -3.72 24.08
N MET A 338 5.67 -2.86 23.76
CA MET A 338 6.39 -2.90 22.50
C MET A 338 7.26 -4.17 22.45
N TYR A 339 7.64 -4.60 21.25
CA TYR A 339 8.72 -5.56 21.07
C TYR A 339 9.57 -5.21 19.86
N PHE A 340 10.83 -5.64 19.88
CA PHE A 340 11.76 -5.48 18.77
C PHE A 340 12.23 -6.83 18.26
N SER A 341 12.33 -6.96 16.94
CA SER A 341 12.78 -8.16 16.25
C SER A 341 13.94 -7.83 15.31
N ALA A 342 14.91 -8.74 15.20
CA ALA A 342 15.95 -8.68 14.18
C ALA A 342 16.34 -10.10 13.72
N GLY A 343 16.58 -10.29 12.43
CA GLY A 343 16.81 -11.62 11.88
C GLY A 343 17.13 -11.64 10.39
N LEU A 344 17.14 -12.84 9.81
CA LEU A 344 17.37 -13.08 8.40
C LEU A 344 16.33 -14.03 7.81
N ILE A 345 15.90 -13.73 6.58
CA ILE A 345 15.15 -14.60 5.68
C ILE A 345 16.15 -15.23 4.70
N GLY A 346 15.85 -16.45 4.25
CA GLY A 346 16.68 -17.15 3.27
C GLY A 346 17.97 -17.68 3.89
N ILE A 347 17.88 -18.30 5.08
CA ILE A 347 19.01 -18.91 5.80
C ILE A 347 19.03 -20.43 5.66
N ALA A 348 20.19 -21.05 5.84
CA ALA A 348 20.21 -22.47 6.21
C ALA A 348 19.70 -22.57 7.66
N ALA A 349 18.62 -23.31 7.90
CA ALA A 349 18.01 -23.37 9.24
C ALA A 349 18.97 -23.88 10.33
N SER A 350 19.94 -24.72 9.96
CA SER A 350 21.03 -25.18 10.84
C SER A 350 22.04 -24.09 11.22
N GLU A 351 22.06 -22.96 10.52
CA GLU A 351 22.93 -21.81 10.79
C GLU A 351 22.22 -20.70 11.59
N ALA A 352 20.99 -20.93 12.06
CA ALA A 352 20.24 -19.95 12.84
C ALA A 352 21.02 -19.44 14.08
N ASP A 353 21.77 -20.31 14.75
CA ASP A 353 22.63 -19.92 15.89
C ASP A 353 23.75 -18.96 15.50
N LYS A 354 24.26 -19.04 14.26
CA LYS A 354 25.26 -18.09 13.76
C LYS A 354 24.64 -16.71 13.54
N VAL A 355 23.39 -16.65 13.10
CA VAL A 355 22.65 -15.39 12.94
C VAL A 355 22.38 -14.76 14.31
N GLU A 356 21.91 -15.54 15.28
CA GLU A 356 21.71 -15.06 16.66
C GLU A 356 23.02 -14.51 17.26
N ALA A 357 24.13 -15.26 17.13
CA ALA A 357 25.44 -14.83 17.61
C ALA A 357 25.91 -13.54 16.92
N LEU A 358 25.72 -13.42 15.61
CA LEU A 358 26.07 -12.20 14.86
C LEU A 358 25.27 -10.98 15.33
N ILE A 359 24.00 -11.16 15.68
CA ILE A 359 23.17 -10.09 16.25
C ILE A 359 23.70 -9.68 17.62
N ASP A 360 23.95 -10.63 18.53
CA ASP A 360 24.48 -10.34 19.88
C ASP A 360 25.83 -9.63 19.80
N ASP A 361 26.77 -10.16 19.00
CA ASP A 361 28.12 -9.60 18.82
C ASP A 361 28.07 -8.19 18.21
N THR A 362 27.15 -7.94 17.28
CA THR A 362 27.00 -6.62 16.67
C THR A 362 26.39 -5.62 17.64
N LEU A 363 25.34 -6.00 18.37
CA LEU A 363 24.74 -5.15 19.41
C LEU A 363 25.75 -4.86 20.54
N ARG A 364 26.54 -5.85 20.95
CA ARG A 364 27.60 -5.70 21.95
C ARG A 364 28.67 -4.71 21.51
N ARG A 365 29.20 -4.84 20.29
CA ARG A 365 30.16 -3.87 19.73
C ARG A 365 29.58 -2.46 19.66
N LEU A 366 28.33 -2.32 19.21
CA LEU A 366 27.67 -1.00 19.16
C LEU A 366 27.52 -0.40 20.57
N ALA A 367 27.18 -1.21 21.58
CA ALA A 367 27.06 -0.75 22.96
C ALA A 367 28.43 -0.40 23.59
N ASP A 368 29.47 -1.18 23.31
CA ASP A 368 30.78 -1.07 23.96
C ASP A 368 31.70 -0.05 23.24
N ASP A 369 31.80 -0.12 21.91
CA ASP A 369 32.69 0.71 21.09
C ASP A 369 32.03 2.03 20.65
N GLY A 370 30.69 2.05 20.60
CA GLY A 370 29.90 3.21 20.19
C GLY A 370 29.30 3.11 18.80
N ILE A 371 28.27 3.91 18.56
CA ILE A 371 27.62 4.04 17.25
C ILE A 371 28.27 5.19 16.50
N ASP A 372 28.46 5.05 15.18
CA ASP A 372 28.91 6.15 14.32
C ASP A 372 27.99 7.38 14.50
N PRO A 373 28.52 8.53 15.00
CA PRO A 373 27.72 9.73 15.24
C PRO A 373 26.97 10.21 14.00
N GLN A 374 27.54 9.99 12.80
CA GLN A 374 26.90 10.38 11.54
C GLN A 374 25.63 9.57 11.26
N THR A 375 25.61 8.29 11.67
CA THR A 375 24.44 7.42 11.56
C THR A 375 23.34 7.84 12.53
N VAL A 376 23.72 8.25 13.75
CA VAL A 376 22.79 8.78 14.75
C VAL A 376 22.17 10.10 14.28
N GLU A 377 22.98 11.05 13.82
CA GLU A 377 22.49 12.34 13.30
C GLU A 377 21.55 12.14 12.09
N ALA A 378 21.91 11.26 11.15
CA ALA A 378 21.08 10.93 9.99
C ALA A 378 19.71 10.36 10.41
N SER A 379 19.71 9.45 11.39
CA SER A 379 18.48 8.81 11.86
C SER A 379 17.60 9.79 12.63
N LEU A 380 18.19 10.65 13.46
CA LEU A 380 17.46 11.72 14.17
C LEU A 380 16.79 12.68 13.19
N ASN A 381 17.54 13.20 12.22
CA ASN A 381 16.99 14.10 11.22
C ASN A 381 15.92 13.42 10.36
N THR A 382 16.15 12.19 9.90
CA THR A 382 15.18 11.44 9.11
C THR A 382 13.87 11.22 9.88
N PHE A 383 13.97 10.87 11.16
CA PHE A 383 12.78 10.62 11.99
C PHE A 383 12.03 11.92 12.32
N GLU A 384 12.75 12.98 12.67
CA GLU A 384 12.19 14.32 12.83
C GLU A 384 11.46 14.78 11.57
N PHE A 385 12.10 14.63 10.41
CA PHE A 385 11.52 15.01 9.13
C PHE A 385 10.22 14.25 8.88
N ARG A 386 10.19 12.93 9.07
CA ARG A 386 8.97 12.11 8.93
C ARG A 386 7.84 12.57 9.86
N LEU A 387 8.18 12.90 11.11
CA LEU A 387 7.20 13.40 12.10
C LEU A 387 6.60 14.74 11.67
N ARG A 388 7.41 15.68 11.16
CA ARG A 388 6.98 16.99 10.68
C ARG A 388 6.21 16.92 9.36
N GLU A 389 6.65 16.05 8.45
CA GLU A 389 6.05 15.85 7.13
C GLU A 389 4.67 15.18 7.23
N ASN A 390 4.57 14.18 8.11
CA ASN A 390 3.37 13.37 8.30
C ASN A 390 2.72 12.98 6.96
N ASN A 391 3.56 12.52 6.02
CA ASN A 391 3.16 12.13 4.67
C ASN A 391 2.69 10.68 4.68
N THR A 392 1.37 10.51 4.64
CA THR A 392 0.70 9.20 4.71
C THR A 392 0.35 8.66 3.31
N GLY A 393 0.85 9.30 2.25
CA GLY A 393 0.50 8.95 0.87
C GLY A 393 -1.01 9.10 0.63
N SER A 394 -1.64 8.04 0.12
CA SER A 394 -3.09 7.97 -0.08
C SER A 394 -3.88 7.66 1.19
N PHE A 395 -3.24 7.15 2.24
CA PHE A 395 -3.94 6.87 3.50
C PHE A 395 -4.32 8.19 4.19
N PRO A 396 -5.57 8.37 4.66
CA PRO A 396 -5.97 9.63 5.27
C PRO A 396 -5.15 9.99 6.52
N ARG A 397 -4.60 11.20 6.56
CA ARG A 397 -3.86 11.72 7.72
C ARG A 397 -4.65 11.61 9.02
N GLY A 398 -5.95 11.92 8.97
CA GLY A 398 -6.85 11.82 10.11
C GLY A 398 -6.90 10.41 10.73
N LEU A 399 -6.90 9.37 9.90
CA LEU A 399 -6.91 7.98 10.35
C LEU A 399 -5.54 7.54 10.89
N SER A 400 -4.44 8.04 10.31
CA SER A 400 -3.10 7.77 10.84
C SER A 400 -2.95 8.34 12.26
N LEU A 401 -3.46 9.56 12.48
CA LEU A 401 -3.51 10.18 13.80
C LEU A 401 -4.43 9.43 14.78
N MET A 402 -5.56 8.88 14.30
CA MET A 402 -6.42 8.02 15.11
C MET A 402 -5.66 6.79 15.63
N LEU A 403 -5.03 6.04 14.72
CA LEU A 403 -4.26 4.84 15.09
C LEU A 403 -3.12 5.18 16.05
N ARG A 404 -2.44 6.30 15.81
CA ARG A 404 -1.40 6.81 16.71
C ARG A 404 -1.94 7.16 18.10
N ALA A 405 -3.11 7.80 18.21
CA ALA A 405 -3.75 8.09 19.48
C ALA A 405 -4.14 6.81 20.25
N LEU A 406 -4.60 5.78 19.53
CA LEU A 406 -4.98 4.49 20.12
C LEU A 406 -3.82 3.76 20.81
N THR A 407 -2.56 4.02 20.44
CA THR A 407 -1.37 3.38 21.07
C THR A 407 -1.24 3.63 22.57
N THR A 408 -1.82 4.71 23.09
CA THR A 408 -1.92 4.99 24.53
C THR A 408 -3.37 5.00 25.01
N TRP A 409 -4.28 5.52 24.18
CA TRP A 409 -5.69 5.68 24.55
C TRP A 409 -6.40 4.35 24.80
N LEU A 410 -6.09 3.33 24.01
CA LEU A 410 -6.62 1.99 24.18
C LEU A 410 -6.19 1.36 25.50
N TYR A 411 -5.15 1.86 26.17
CA TYR A 411 -4.66 1.35 27.45
C TYR A 411 -4.86 2.34 28.60
N ASP A 412 -5.91 3.17 28.48
CA ASP A 412 -6.33 4.14 29.50
C ASP A 412 -5.30 5.26 29.77
N GLY A 413 -4.34 5.44 28.85
CA GLY A 413 -3.37 6.54 28.83
C GLY A 413 -3.89 7.80 28.12
N ASP A 414 -3.06 8.84 28.08
CA ASP A 414 -3.41 10.11 27.42
C ASP A 414 -3.44 9.94 25.88
N PRO A 415 -4.58 10.13 25.20
CA PRO A 415 -4.68 10.00 23.73
C PRO A 415 -3.86 11.06 22.97
N LEU A 416 -3.54 12.20 23.59
CA LEU A 416 -2.81 13.29 22.95
C LEU A 416 -1.29 13.16 23.09
N ALA A 417 -0.83 12.34 24.04
CA ALA A 417 0.57 12.06 24.29
C ALA A 417 1.33 11.63 23.02
N PRO A 418 0.87 10.62 22.27
CA PRO A 418 1.60 10.18 21.09
C PRO A 418 1.55 11.22 19.96
N LEU A 419 0.57 12.13 19.93
CA LEU A 419 0.39 13.14 18.86
C LEU A 419 1.33 14.34 18.97
N THR A 420 1.92 14.58 20.13
CA THR A 420 2.85 15.68 20.38
C THR A 420 4.28 15.14 20.46
N PHE A 421 5.19 15.63 19.62
CA PHE A 421 6.52 15.01 19.47
C PHE A 421 7.70 15.97 19.65
N GLU A 422 7.49 17.28 19.59
CA GLU A 422 8.58 18.28 19.70
C GLU A 422 9.33 18.14 21.02
N ALA A 423 8.61 18.17 22.15
CA ALA A 423 9.24 18.08 23.49
C ALA A 423 10.07 16.78 23.71
N PRO A 424 9.54 15.56 23.48
CA PRO A 424 10.36 14.34 23.64
C PRO A 424 11.49 14.27 22.62
N LEU A 425 11.31 14.79 21.40
CA LEU A 425 12.38 14.82 20.38
C LEU A 425 13.53 15.73 20.81
N GLU A 426 13.24 16.93 21.30
CA GLU A 426 14.27 17.87 21.79
C GLU A 426 15.00 17.33 23.03
N ALA A 427 14.31 16.62 23.92
CA ALA A 427 14.95 15.93 25.04
C ALA A 427 15.97 14.87 24.55
N ILE A 428 15.59 14.05 23.56
CA ILE A 428 16.48 13.05 22.95
C ILE A 428 17.68 13.74 22.29
N LYS A 429 17.45 14.79 21.49
CA LYS A 429 18.53 15.54 20.84
C LYS A 429 19.50 16.13 21.85
N ALA A 430 19.01 16.69 22.96
CA ALA A 430 19.85 17.25 24.01
C ALA A 430 20.77 16.18 24.64
N ARG A 431 20.24 14.97 24.91
CA ARG A 431 21.03 13.85 25.46
C ARG A 431 22.07 13.32 24.49
N VAL A 432 21.75 13.29 23.19
CA VAL A 432 22.71 12.94 22.14
C VAL A 432 23.80 14.01 22.02
N ALA A 433 23.43 15.30 22.03
CA ALA A 433 24.38 16.41 21.98
C ALA A 433 25.31 16.46 23.20
N ALA A 434 24.81 16.07 24.38
CA ALA A 434 25.59 15.92 25.60
C ALA A 434 26.54 14.70 25.59
N LYS A 435 26.55 13.90 24.51
CA LYS A 435 27.40 12.70 24.32
C LYS A 435 27.25 11.68 25.46
N GLU A 436 26.04 11.52 25.98
CA GLU A 436 25.75 10.61 27.11
C GLU A 436 25.87 9.11 26.77
N ARG A 437 26.28 8.76 25.54
CA ARG A 437 26.16 7.40 24.98
C ARG A 437 24.74 6.86 25.13
N PHE A 438 23.76 7.71 24.79
CA PHE A 438 22.36 7.49 25.10
C PHE A 438 21.82 6.21 24.43
N PHE A 439 22.03 6.07 23.12
CA PHE A 439 21.56 4.91 22.36
C PHE A 439 22.33 3.64 22.70
N GLU A 440 23.62 3.73 23.01
CA GLU A 440 24.43 2.60 23.47
C GLU A 440 23.91 2.04 24.79
N LYS A 441 23.57 2.92 25.76
CA LYS A 441 22.93 2.52 27.01
C LYS A 441 21.58 1.86 26.76
N MET A 442 20.80 2.35 25.80
CA MET A 442 19.53 1.73 25.42
C MET A 442 19.73 0.35 24.82
N ILE A 443 20.74 0.13 23.97
CA ILE A 443 21.07 -1.21 23.44
C ILE A 443 21.39 -2.16 24.60
N HIS A 444 22.20 -1.70 25.55
CA HIS A 444 22.57 -2.49 26.71
C HIS A 444 21.36 -2.89 27.56
N GLN A 445 20.48 -1.93 27.89
CA GLN A 445 19.33 -2.15 28.76
C GLN A 445 18.20 -2.94 28.09
N ASN A 446 17.86 -2.60 26.84
CA ASN A 446 16.69 -3.15 26.16
C ASN A 446 16.96 -4.49 25.46
N PHE A 447 18.22 -4.76 25.08
CA PHE A 447 18.56 -5.96 24.31
C PHE A 447 19.56 -6.88 25.04
N LEU A 448 20.75 -6.38 25.41
CA LEU A 448 21.81 -7.23 25.95
C LEU A 448 21.54 -7.73 27.37
N GLN A 449 20.93 -6.90 28.22
CA GLN A 449 20.57 -7.25 29.60
C GLN A 449 19.13 -7.76 29.75
N ASN A 450 18.37 -7.83 28.66
CA ASN A 450 16.96 -8.18 28.72
C ASN A 450 16.76 -9.69 28.55
N PRO A 451 16.46 -10.43 29.64
CA PRO A 451 16.26 -11.88 29.57
C PRO A 451 14.94 -12.27 28.89
N HIS A 452 14.01 -11.34 28.70
CA HIS A 452 12.77 -11.57 27.97
C HIS A 452 13.05 -11.50 26.45
N ARG A 453 13.81 -12.50 25.99
CA ARG A 453 14.24 -12.70 24.60
C ARG A 453 13.75 -14.04 24.08
N ALA A 454 13.27 -14.08 22.84
CA ALA A 454 12.86 -15.30 22.17
C ALA A 454 13.46 -15.40 20.77
N THR A 455 14.20 -16.48 20.49
CA THR A 455 14.65 -16.83 19.13
C THR A 455 13.61 -17.75 18.49
N VAL A 456 13.06 -17.34 17.34
CA VAL A 456 12.12 -18.14 16.55
C VAL A 456 12.79 -18.55 15.26
N ILE A 457 12.85 -19.86 15.02
CA ILE A 457 13.34 -20.47 13.78
C ILE A 457 12.16 -21.03 13.02
N LEU A 458 12.04 -20.68 11.75
CA LEU A 458 11.06 -21.25 10.84
C LEU A 458 11.79 -22.06 9.77
N ALA A 459 11.77 -23.38 9.91
CA ALA A 459 12.50 -24.31 9.05
C ALA A 459 11.62 -24.82 7.89
N PRO A 460 12.16 -24.91 6.67
CA PRO A 460 11.42 -25.47 5.54
C PRO A 460 11.19 -26.97 5.74
N ASP A 461 9.98 -27.43 5.44
CA ASP A 461 9.63 -28.85 5.44
C ASP A 461 8.69 -29.15 4.25
N ALA A 462 9.03 -30.15 3.43
CA ALA A 462 8.23 -30.56 2.27
C ALA A 462 6.93 -31.28 2.66
N GLU A 463 6.86 -31.81 3.89
CA GLU A 463 5.72 -32.60 4.36
C GLU A 463 4.80 -31.80 5.28
N ALA A 464 5.19 -30.60 5.73
CA ALA A 464 4.39 -29.81 6.67
C ALA A 464 2.97 -29.53 6.14
N GLY A 465 2.84 -29.10 4.88
CA GLY A 465 1.53 -28.86 4.27
C GLY A 465 0.67 -30.14 4.16
N LYS A 466 1.29 -31.27 3.78
CA LYS A 466 0.60 -32.57 3.70
C LYS A 466 0.13 -33.06 5.07
N LEU A 467 0.92 -32.83 6.13
CA LEU A 467 0.57 -33.18 7.50
C LEU A 467 -0.60 -32.33 7.99
N ASP A 468 -0.60 -31.04 7.71
CA ASP A 468 -1.71 -30.14 8.05
C ASP A 468 -3.00 -30.54 7.31
N GLU A 469 -2.90 -30.85 6.00
CA GLU A 469 -4.04 -31.38 5.22
C GLU A 469 -4.55 -32.73 5.74
N ALA A 470 -3.64 -33.62 6.15
CA ALA A 470 -4.00 -34.93 6.70
C ALA A 470 -4.74 -34.78 8.04
N ALA A 471 -4.26 -33.91 8.93
CA ALA A 471 -4.91 -33.61 10.20
C ALA A 471 -6.31 -32.98 10.00
N GLU A 472 -6.46 -32.09 9.01
CA GLU A 472 -7.77 -31.53 8.65
C GLU A 472 -8.73 -32.61 8.14
N LYS A 473 -8.26 -33.49 7.25
CA LYS A 473 -9.05 -34.62 6.72
C LYS A 473 -9.45 -35.61 7.81
N GLU A 474 -8.55 -35.93 8.73
CA GLU A 474 -8.83 -36.81 9.87
C GLU A 474 -9.91 -36.20 10.75
N ARG A 475 -9.78 -34.92 11.11
CA ARG A 475 -10.80 -34.19 11.89
C ARG A 475 -12.16 -34.17 11.20
N LEU A 476 -12.21 -33.95 9.89
CA LEU A 476 -13.46 -34.00 9.11
C LEU A 476 -14.06 -35.41 9.07
N ALA A 477 -13.23 -36.45 8.99
CA ALA A 477 -13.67 -37.84 9.03
C ALA A 477 -14.24 -38.22 10.41
N GLU A 478 -13.59 -37.81 11.49
CA GLU A 478 -14.08 -37.99 12.87
C GLU A 478 -15.42 -37.26 13.07
N ALA A 479 -15.53 -36.00 12.61
CA ALA A 479 -16.77 -35.25 12.67
C ALA A 479 -17.90 -35.95 11.91
N ARG A 480 -17.63 -36.42 10.68
CA ARG A 480 -18.62 -37.17 9.88
C ARG A 480 -19.03 -38.49 10.55
N ALA A 481 -18.09 -39.20 11.17
CA ALA A 481 -18.38 -40.46 11.86
C ALA A 481 -19.22 -40.26 13.14
N ALA A 482 -19.12 -39.09 13.77
CA ALA A 482 -19.92 -38.71 14.93
C ALA A 482 -21.33 -38.20 14.57
N MET A 483 -21.57 -37.81 13.31
CA MET A 483 -22.88 -37.33 12.84
C MET A 483 -23.87 -38.48 12.69
N SER A 484 -25.09 -38.30 13.21
CA SER A 484 -26.22 -39.18 12.88
C SER A 484 -26.69 -38.94 11.44
N GLU A 485 -27.52 -39.84 10.90
CA GLU A 485 -28.15 -39.61 9.58
C GLU A 485 -28.95 -38.30 9.57
N ALA A 486 -29.61 -37.94 10.67
CA ALA A 486 -30.32 -36.67 10.79
C ALA A 486 -29.35 -35.47 10.72
N ASP A 487 -28.16 -35.56 11.34
CA ASP A 487 -27.16 -34.49 11.31
C ASP A 487 -26.56 -34.31 9.91
N LEU A 488 -26.34 -35.41 9.17
CA LEU A 488 -25.90 -35.35 7.77
C LEU A 488 -26.95 -34.68 6.88
N GLN A 489 -28.21 -35.08 6.99
CA GLN A 489 -29.30 -34.45 6.23
C GLN A 489 -29.46 -32.97 6.60
N ASN A 490 -29.32 -32.61 7.87
CA ASN A 490 -29.32 -31.22 8.32
C ASN A 490 -28.15 -30.42 7.74
N THR A 491 -26.95 -31.00 7.67
CA THR A 491 -25.76 -30.37 7.08
C THR A 491 -25.94 -30.13 5.58
N ILE A 492 -26.52 -31.10 4.87
CA ILE A 492 -26.88 -30.97 3.44
C ILE A 492 -27.91 -29.85 3.24
N HIS A 493 -28.98 -29.87 4.02
CA HIS A 493 -30.02 -28.85 3.95
C HIS A 493 -29.44 -27.45 4.24
N ASN A 494 -28.60 -27.33 5.26
CA ASN A 494 -27.96 -26.07 5.64
C ASN A 494 -27.01 -25.57 4.54
N THR A 495 -26.24 -26.46 3.92
CA THR A 495 -25.37 -26.14 2.77
C THR A 495 -26.20 -25.58 1.60
N GLN A 496 -27.29 -26.25 1.25
CA GLN A 496 -28.17 -25.83 0.16
C GLN A 496 -28.85 -24.47 0.46
N GLU A 497 -29.32 -24.27 1.68
CA GLU A 497 -29.93 -23.02 2.10
C GLU A 497 -28.93 -21.87 2.15
N LEU A 498 -27.70 -22.09 2.63
CA LEU A 498 -26.64 -21.08 2.63
C LEU A 498 -26.28 -20.67 1.19
N LYS A 499 -26.07 -21.64 0.29
CA LYS A 499 -25.84 -21.37 -1.14
C LYS A 499 -26.99 -20.59 -1.76
N ARG A 500 -28.24 -21.01 -1.50
CA ARG A 500 -29.44 -20.31 -1.98
C ARG A 500 -29.46 -18.87 -1.50
N ARG A 501 -29.16 -18.61 -0.22
CA ARG A 501 -29.09 -17.26 0.34
C ARG A 501 -28.00 -16.42 -0.30
N GLN A 502 -26.82 -16.97 -0.53
CA GLN A 502 -25.69 -16.25 -1.15
C GLN A 502 -26.02 -15.81 -2.59
N VAL A 503 -26.67 -16.66 -3.38
CA VAL A 503 -26.97 -16.35 -4.79
C VAL A 503 -28.28 -15.57 -4.99
N THR A 504 -29.15 -15.53 -3.99
CA THR A 504 -30.37 -14.73 -4.07
C THR A 504 -29.99 -13.25 -3.98
N PRO A 505 -30.37 -12.36 -4.91
CA PRO A 505 -30.11 -10.93 -4.75
C PRO A 505 -30.91 -10.34 -3.58
N ASP A 506 -30.43 -9.24 -3.01
CA ASP A 506 -31.24 -8.45 -2.08
C ASP A 506 -32.43 -7.80 -2.80
N SER A 507 -33.53 -7.57 -2.09
CA SER A 507 -34.69 -6.91 -2.69
C SER A 507 -34.40 -5.44 -2.96
N ALA A 508 -35.07 -4.86 -3.95
CA ALA A 508 -34.92 -3.44 -4.29
C ALA A 508 -35.26 -2.54 -3.08
N GLU A 509 -36.25 -2.92 -2.27
CA GLU A 509 -36.61 -2.19 -1.05
C GLU A 509 -35.51 -2.24 0.02
N ALA A 510 -34.81 -3.37 0.15
CA ALA A 510 -33.69 -3.50 1.07
C ALA A 510 -32.49 -2.66 0.60
N LEU A 511 -32.14 -2.74 -0.69
CA LEU A 511 -31.07 -1.94 -1.29
C LEU A 511 -31.34 -0.44 -1.16
N ALA A 512 -32.59 -0.01 -1.34
CA ALA A 512 -33.00 1.39 -1.18
C ALA A 512 -32.86 1.94 0.25
N THR A 513 -32.60 1.09 1.26
CA THR A 513 -32.29 1.56 2.63
C THR A 513 -30.87 2.11 2.75
N ILE A 514 -29.94 1.70 1.87
CA ILE A 514 -28.55 2.16 1.89
C ILE A 514 -28.51 3.62 1.43
N PRO A 515 -27.96 4.54 2.24
CA PRO A 515 -27.85 5.93 1.84
C PRO A 515 -26.83 6.05 0.70
N THR A 516 -27.27 6.61 -0.41
CA THR A 516 -26.43 6.89 -1.58
C THR A 516 -26.34 8.39 -1.82
N LEU A 517 -25.22 8.83 -2.39
CA LEU A 517 -25.12 10.19 -2.88
C LEU A 517 -26.03 10.40 -4.10
N LYS A 518 -26.51 11.62 -4.26
CA LYS A 518 -27.17 12.08 -5.48
C LYS A 518 -26.17 12.83 -6.34
N LEU A 519 -26.45 12.95 -7.63
CA LEU A 519 -25.66 13.81 -8.53
C LEU A 519 -25.61 15.27 -8.06
N SER A 520 -26.63 15.73 -7.32
CA SER A 520 -26.66 17.07 -6.72
C SER A 520 -25.66 17.27 -5.58
N ASP A 521 -25.16 16.17 -5.00
CA ASP A 521 -24.20 16.19 -3.89
C ASP A 521 -22.75 16.24 -4.40
N LEU A 522 -22.56 16.12 -5.73
CA LEU A 522 -21.26 16.18 -6.39
C LEU A 522 -20.95 17.63 -6.76
N ASP A 523 -19.70 18.05 -6.52
CA ASP A 523 -19.22 19.34 -6.99
C ASP A 523 -19.29 19.39 -8.53
N LYS A 524 -19.87 20.45 -9.08
CA LYS A 524 -19.94 20.63 -10.53
C LYS A 524 -18.63 21.12 -11.13
N LEU A 525 -17.77 21.74 -10.32
CA LEU A 525 -16.51 22.31 -10.75
C LEU A 525 -15.34 21.45 -10.30
N ASN A 526 -14.31 21.37 -11.14
CA ASN A 526 -13.08 20.70 -10.73
C ASN A 526 -12.35 21.45 -9.61
N LYS A 527 -11.74 20.68 -8.71
CA LYS A 527 -10.76 21.20 -7.76
C LYS A 527 -9.50 21.67 -8.51
N LYS A 528 -9.16 22.93 -8.31
CA LYS A 528 -7.97 23.58 -8.88
C LYS A 528 -6.77 23.40 -7.95
N ILE A 529 -5.61 23.15 -8.54
CA ILE A 529 -4.33 23.16 -7.81
C ILE A 529 -3.65 24.48 -8.17
N PRO A 530 -3.27 25.34 -7.20
CA PRO A 530 -2.56 26.58 -7.49
C PRO A 530 -1.29 26.31 -8.31
N LEU A 531 -1.13 27.00 -9.43
CA LEU A 531 0.06 26.92 -10.27
C LEU A 531 0.39 28.32 -10.79
N ALA A 532 1.59 28.79 -10.47
CA ALA A 532 2.22 29.93 -11.12
C ALA A 532 3.39 29.43 -11.98
N VAL A 533 3.35 29.72 -13.28
CA VAL A 533 4.47 29.46 -14.19
C VAL A 533 5.36 30.70 -14.21
N ILE A 534 6.56 30.57 -13.67
CA ILE A 534 7.54 31.65 -13.53
C ILE A 534 8.66 31.42 -14.54
N GLU A 535 8.88 32.39 -15.42
CA GLU A 535 10.02 32.42 -16.34
C GLU A 535 11.00 33.52 -15.89
N LYS A 536 12.17 33.14 -15.38
CA LYS A 536 13.16 34.07 -14.83
C LYS A 536 14.58 33.61 -15.14
N ASN A 537 15.40 34.49 -15.70
CA ASN A 537 16.77 34.19 -16.15
C ASN A 537 16.85 32.94 -17.05
N GLN A 538 15.88 32.76 -17.97
CA GLN A 538 15.74 31.59 -18.84
C GLN A 538 15.39 30.27 -18.12
N HIS A 539 15.17 30.28 -16.81
CA HIS A 539 14.68 29.14 -16.05
C HIS A 539 13.15 29.11 -16.05
N LYS A 540 12.58 27.91 -16.18
CA LYS A 540 11.14 27.66 -16.05
C LYS A 540 10.85 27.01 -14.70
N ILE A 541 10.07 27.69 -13.86
CA ILE A 541 9.69 27.24 -12.53
C ILE A 541 8.17 27.10 -12.46
N LEU A 542 7.69 25.93 -12.07
CA LEU A 542 6.30 25.67 -11.70
C LEU A 542 6.21 25.81 -10.18
N TYR A 543 5.47 26.82 -9.73
CA TYR A 543 5.33 27.14 -8.31
C TYR A 543 3.91 26.86 -7.82
N HIS A 544 3.82 26.13 -6.71
CA HIS A 544 2.57 25.76 -6.06
C HIS A 544 2.54 26.32 -4.63
N ASP A 545 1.73 27.35 -4.42
CA ASP A 545 1.46 27.93 -3.10
C ASP A 545 0.52 27.02 -2.31
N LEU A 546 1.12 26.10 -1.55
CA LEU A 546 0.42 25.13 -0.72
C LEU A 546 1.07 25.09 0.66
N PHE A 547 0.26 24.94 1.71
CA PHE A 547 0.79 24.74 3.05
C PHE A 547 1.53 23.40 3.15
N THR A 548 2.84 23.45 3.43
CA THR A 548 3.72 22.28 3.50
C THR A 548 4.37 22.08 4.87
N ASN A 549 3.91 22.79 5.90
CA ASN A 549 4.47 22.72 7.25
C ASN A 549 5.99 23.05 7.30
N GLY A 550 6.44 24.01 6.50
CA GLY A 550 7.84 24.45 6.45
C GLY A 550 8.77 23.54 5.63
N ILE A 551 8.22 22.57 4.90
CA ILE A 551 8.96 21.68 4.00
C ILE A 551 8.91 22.23 2.58
N VAL A 552 10.07 22.32 1.93
CA VAL A 552 10.14 22.58 0.49
C VAL A 552 10.23 21.25 -0.24
N TYR A 553 9.33 21.03 -1.20
CA TYR A 553 9.44 19.96 -2.18
C TYR A 553 9.98 20.55 -3.48
N LEU A 554 11.11 20.04 -3.95
CA LEU A 554 11.79 20.48 -5.17
C LEU A 554 11.96 19.28 -6.12
N ASP A 555 11.46 19.43 -7.34
CA ASP A 555 11.73 18.49 -8.43
C ASP A 555 12.51 19.21 -9.54
N VAL A 556 13.70 18.69 -9.87
CA VAL A 556 14.53 19.18 -10.98
C VAL A 556 14.37 18.21 -12.15
N GLY A 557 13.69 18.66 -13.20
CA GLY A 557 13.32 17.86 -14.37
C GLY A 557 14.23 18.09 -15.58
N PHE A 558 14.64 17.00 -16.23
CA PHE A 558 15.44 16.98 -17.44
C PHE A 558 14.68 16.23 -18.56
N ASP A 559 14.57 16.85 -19.73
CA ASP A 559 13.87 16.29 -20.90
C ASP A 559 14.66 15.13 -21.52
N LEU A 560 14.06 13.94 -21.55
CA LEU A 560 14.68 12.72 -22.05
C LEU A 560 14.88 12.73 -23.56
N HIS A 561 14.16 13.56 -24.30
CA HIS A 561 14.38 13.72 -25.75
C HIS A 561 15.75 14.32 -26.08
N ALA A 562 16.55 14.74 -25.08
CA ALA A 562 17.96 15.03 -25.30
C ALA A 562 18.82 13.75 -25.50
N LEU A 563 18.28 12.56 -25.21
CA LEU A 563 18.99 11.29 -25.35
C LEU A 563 18.69 10.58 -26.67
N PRO A 564 19.72 10.05 -27.35
CA PRO A 564 19.50 9.11 -28.43
C PRO A 564 18.94 7.78 -27.89
N GLN A 565 18.20 7.07 -28.74
CA GLN A 565 17.38 5.92 -28.38
C GLN A 565 18.17 4.79 -27.67
N GLU A 566 19.41 4.55 -28.09
CA GLU A 566 20.27 3.49 -27.55
C GLU A 566 20.70 3.69 -26.09
N LEU A 567 20.59 4.93 -25.57
CA LEU A 567 20.93 5.25 -24.19
C LEU A 567 19.76 5.09 -23.21
N LEU A 568 18.52 5.05 -23.71
CA LEU A 568 17.32 4.98 -22.87
C LEU A 568 17.33 3.79 -21.89
N PRO A 569 17.72 2.56 -22.28
CA PRO A 569 17.78 1.45 -21.34
C PRO A 569 18.80 1.62 -20.22
N TYR A 570 19.82 2.46 -20.37
CA TYR A 570 20.78 2.75 -19.29
C TYR A 570 20.23 3.74 -18.26
N LEU A 571 19.18 4.50 -18.60
CA LEU A 571 18.66 5.59 -17.78
C LEU A 571 18.26 5.18 -16.35
N PRO A 572 17.55 4.05 -16.11
CA PRO A 572 17.16 3.69 -14.74
C PRO A 572 18.35 3.41 -13.82
N LEU A 573 19.44 2.84 -14.36
CA LEU A 573 20.67 2.64 -13.59
C LEU A 573 21.46 3.93 -13.46
N PHE A 574 21.54 4.75 -14.51
CA PHE A 574 22.15 6.08 -14.44
C PHE A 574 21.51 6.95 -13.35
N SER A 575 20.18 7.03 -13.30
CA SER A 575 19.49 7.82 -12.29
C SER A 575 19.76 7.30 -10.88
N ARG A 576 19.85 5.98 -10.72
CA ARG A 576 20.24 5.34 -9.46
C ARG A 576 21.68 5.67 -9.06
N CYS A 577 22.59 5.79 -10.02
CA CYS A 577 23.98 6.20 -9.76
C CYS A 577 24.05 7.57 -9.09
N LEU A 578 23.16 8.50 -9.43
CA LEU A 578 23.16 9.85 -8.86
C LEU A 578 23.06 9.84 -7.33
N THR A 579 22.34 8.88 -6.74
CA THR A 579 22.12 8.84 -5.29
C THR A 579 22.79 7.67 -4.57
N GLN A 580 23.39 6.72 -5.32
CA GLN A 580 23.93 5.48 -4.75
C GLN A 580 25.37 5.14 -5.19
N ILE A 581 26.04 6.06 -5.90
CA ILE A 581 27.49 6.06 -6.13
C ILE A 581 28.10 7.26 -5.42
N GLY A 582 29.38 7.13 -5.03
CA GLY A 582 30.13 8.23 -4.43
C GLY A 582 30.34 9.41 -5.40
N THR A 583 30.67 10.56 -4.82
CA THR A 583 31.04 11.77 -5.56
C THR A 583 32.55 11.95 -5.60
N GLU A 584 33.02 13.04 -6.18
CA GLU A 584 34.41 13.47 -6.06
C GLU A 584 34.86 13.62 -4.59
N LYS A 585 33.94 14.00 -3.70
CA LYS A 585 34.23 14.37 -2.31
C LYS A 585 34.06 13.23 -1.32
N GLU A 586 33.19 12.27 -1.61
CA GLU A 586 32.75 11.28 -0.61
C GLU A 586 32.35 9.95 -1.25
N ASN A 587 32.42 8.86 -0.48
CA ASN A 587 31.92 7.55 -0.94
C ASN A 587 30.39 7.45 -0.82
N PHE A 588 29.79 6.36 -1.30
CA PHE A 588 28.32 6.24 -1.32
C PHE A 588 27.70 6.19 0.09
N VAL A 589 28.40 5.62 1.09
CA VAL A 589 27.91 5.56 2.48
C VAL A 589 27.84 6.98 3.05
N GLN A 590 28.90 7.76 2.87
CA GLN A 590 28.98 9.15 3.30
C GLN A 590 27.92 10.01 2.60
N LEU A 591 27.71 9.81 1.29
CA LEU A 591 26.66 10.50 0.55
C LEU A 591 25.27 10.19 1.11
N LEU A 592 24.96 8.91 1.38
CA LEU A 592 23.68 8.51 1.98
C LEU A 592 23.50 9.08 3.39
N GLN A 593 24.56 9.10 4.20
CA GLN A 593 24.55 9.74 5.51
C GLN A 593 24.31 11.24 5.40
N ARG A 594 24.97 11.94 4.47
CA ARG A 594 24.79 13.37 4.23
C ARG A 594 23.38 13.70 3.77
N ILE A 595 22.80 12.92 2.85
CA ILE A 595 21.39 13.04 2.44
C ILE A 595 20.49 12.87 3.66
N GLY A 596 20.70 11.84 4.47
CA GLY A 596 19.89 11.55 5.66
C GLY A 596 20.03 12.58 6.79
N GLN A 597 21.19 13.23 6.93
CA GLN A 597 21.43 14.27 7.94
C GLN A 597 20.87 15.63 7.56
N LYS A 598 20.91 15.96 6.27
CA LYS A 598 20.69 17.33 5.80
C LYS A 598 19.42 17.50 4.96
N THR A 599 18.65 16.46 4.74
CA THR A 599 17.42 16.53 3.95
C THR A 599 16.36 15.56 4.49
N GLY A 600 15.14 15.64 3.98
CA GLY A 600 14.12 14.61 4.16
C GLY A 600 14.20 13.46 3.15
N GLY A 601 15.24 13.44 2.32
CA GLY A 601 15.46 12.45 1.27
C GLY A 601 15.61 13.08 -0.10
N ILE A 602 16.42 12.42 -0.94
CA ILE A 602 16.60 12.73 -2.35
C ILE A 602 16.44 11.42 -3.12
N TRP A 603 15.64 11.43 -4.18
CA TRP A 603 15.39 10.27 -5.03
C TRP A 603 15.21 10.69 -6.48
N THR A 604 15.23 9.71 -7.38
CA THR A 604 14.96 9.96 -8.80
C THR A 604 13.64 9.33 -9.20
N SER A 605 12.88 9.98 -10.08
CA SER A 605 11.70 9.40 -10.72
C SER A 605 11.69 9.69 -12.21
N ARG A 606 10.98 8.86 -12.96
CA ARG A 606 10.74 9.07 -14.40
C ARG A 606 9.28 9.44 -14.59
N TYR A 607 9.01 10.33 -15.55
CA TYR A 607 7.66 10.65 -15.97
C TYR A 607 7.54 10.46 -17.48
N THR A 608 6.62 9.59 -17.87
CA THR A 608 6.35 9.21 -19.26
C THR A 608 4.84 9.26 -19.48
N SER A 609 4.38 9.98 -20.50
CA SER A 609 2.98 10.02 -20.90
C SER A 609 2.87 10.45 -22.35
N THR A 610 1.90 9.96 -23.09
CA THR A 610 1.50 10.59 -24.36
C THR A 610 1.05 12.03 -24.09
N LEU A 611 1.45 12.98 -24.94
CA LEU A 611 0.93 14.36 -24.88
C LEU A 611 -0.50 14.39 -25.40
N LEU A 612 -1.33 15.27 -24.84
CA LEU A 612 -2.72 15.35 -25.25
C LEU A 612 -2.83 15.76 -26.73
N ASN A 613 -3.67 15.04 -27.50
CA ASN A 613 -3.92 15.29 -28.93
C ASN A 613 -2.70 15.16 -29.87
N THR A 614 -1.66 14.42 -29.47
CA THR A 614 -0.50 14.13 -30.35
C THR A 614 -0.03 12.68 -30.23
N ASP A 615 0.82 12.23 -31.15
CA ASP A 615 1.51 10.92 -31.06
C ASP A 615 2.84 10.98 -30.27
N SER A 616 3.28 12.17 -29.86
CA SER A 616 4.52 12.38 -29.10
C SER A 616 4.35 12.15 -27.61
N SER A 617 5.47 12.00 -26.89
CA SER A 617 5.48 11.81 -25.44
C SER A 617 6.02 13.02 -24.66
N ALA A 618 5.53 13.21 -23.44
CA ALA A 618 6.30 13.83 -22.37
C ALA A 618 7.20 12.73 -21.77
N ALA A 619 8.51 12.97 -21.76
CA ALA A 619 9.49 12.02 -21.24
C ALA A 619 10.54 12.78 -20.42
N TRP A 620 10.54 12.56 -19.10
CA TRP A 620 11.34 13.36 -18.16
C TRP A 620 12.02 12.49 -17.11
N LEU A 621 13.26 12.82 -16.77
CA LEU A 621 13.93 12.41 -15.53
C LEU A 621 13.77 13.53 -14.50
N PHE A 622 13.26 13.20 -13.33
CA PHE A 622 13.22 14.10 -12.18
C PHE A 622 14.19 13.65 -11.10
N VAL A 623 15.03 14.57 -10.63
CA VAL A 623 15.75 14.45 -9.36
C VAL A 623 14.97 15.24 -8.32
N ARG A 624 14.41 14.53 -7.35
CA ARG A 624 13.42 15.04 -6.40
C ARG A 624 14.05 15.08 -5.02
N GLY A 625 13.82 16.18 -4.31
CA GLY A 625 14.34 16.38 -2.98
C GLY A 625 13.36 17.14 -2.10
N LYS A 626 13.42 16.87 -0.81
CA LYS A 626 12.63 17.57 0.19
C LYS A 626 13.47 17.93 1.39
N ALA A 627 13.28 19.11 1.96
CA ALA A 627 14.05 19.56 3.11
C ALA A 627 13.29 20.63 3.91
N MET A 628 13.65 20.77 5.18
CA MET A 628 13.19 21.89 6.01
C MET A 628 13.84 23.20 5.55
N GLN A 629 13.22 24.34 5.84
CA GLN A 629 13.72 25.66 5.44
C GLN A 629 15.19 25.93 5.83
N HIS A 630 15.62 25.49 7.02
CA HIS A 630 16.99 25.71 7.50
C HIS A 630 18.04 24.81 6.82
N GLN A 631 17.61 23.83 6.02
CA GLN A 631 18.46 22.84 5.34
C GLN A 631 18.52 23.05 3.82
N LEU A 632 17.92 24.11 3.28
CA LEU A 632 17.79 24.30 1.82
C LEU A 632 19.16 24.49 1.14
N ASP A 633 20.12 25.12 1.81
CA ASP A 633 21.47 25.27 1.26
C ASP A 633 22.17 23.91 1.12
N ASP A 634 21.99 23.01 2.09
CA ASP A 634 22.53 21.65 2.02
C ASP A 634 21.83 20.82 0.94
N LEU A 635 20.49 20.91 0.82
CA LEU A 635 19.74 20.24 -0.25
C LEU A 635 20.29 20.64 -1.63
N LEU A 636 20.41 21.94 -1.90
CA LEU A 636 20.91 22.44 -3.18
C LEU A 636 22.39 22.07 -3.40
N ALA A 637 23.21 22.08 -2.34
CA ALA A 637 24.61 21.64 -2.43
C ALA A 637 24.73 20.15 -2.77
N ILE A 638 23.91 19.30 -2.15
CA ILE A 638 23.86 17.86 -2.46
C ILE A 638 23.37 17.65 -3.88
N LEU A 639 22.27 18.29 -4.29
CA LEU A 639 21.76 18.21 -5.66
C LEU A 639 22.84 18.59 -6.67
N ARG A 640 23.60 19.66 -6.42
CA ARG A 640 24.70 20.07 -7.29
C ARG A 640 25.79 18.99 -7.35
N ASP A 641 26.20 18.46 -6.21
CA ASP A 641 27.26 17.44 -6.15
C ASP A 641 26.83 16.16 -6.88
N ILE A 642 25.59 15.69 -6.68
CA ILE A 642 25.12 14.47 -7.34
C ILE A 642 24.93 14.63 -8.85
N LEU A 643 24.52 15.82 -9.29
CA LEU A 643 24.33 16.11 -10.71
C LEU A 643 25.66 16.29 -11.45
N LEU A 644 26.67 16.89 -10.81
CA LEU A 644 27.90 17.33 -11.48
C LEU A 644 29.14 16.47 -11.17
N THR A 645 29.20 15.82 -10.02
CA THR A 645 30.47 15.26 -9.49
C THR A 645 30.40 13.78 -9.10
N VAL A 646 29.32 13.06 -9.45
CA VAL A 646 29.26 11.61 -9.24
C VAL A 646 30.36 10.92 -10.05
N LYS A 647 31.08 9.99 -9.40
CA LYS A 647 32.13 9.19 -10.01
C LYS A 647 31.52 7.96 -10.67
N LEU A 648 31.07 8.09 -11.92
CA LEU A 648 30.43 7.00 -12.66
C LEU A 648 31.38 5.81 -12.92
N ASP A 649 32.70 6.01 -12.82
CA ASP A 649 33.73 4.97 -12.93
C ASP A 649 33.88 4.12 -11.65
N ASP A 650 32.76 3.58 -11.14
CA ASP A 650 32.73 2.60 -10.04
C ASP A 650 32.09 1.30 -10.51
N ARG A 651 32.90 0.47 -11.18
CA ARG A 651 32.45 -0.77 -11.81
C ARG A 651 31.78 -1.73 -10.83
N GLU A 652 32.37 -1.91 -9.65
CA GLU A 652 31.87 -2.90 -8.68
C GLU A 652 30.53 -2.46 -8.09
N ARG A 653 30.39 -1.18 -7.76
CA ARG A 653 29.10 -0.67 -7.27
C ARG A 653 28.04 -0.70 -8.37
N PHE A 654 28.38 -0.30 -9.59
CA PHE A 654 27.46 -0.37 -10.73
C PHE A 654 27.03 -1.83 -11.01
N ARG A 655 27.98 -2.77 -10.98
CA ARG A 655 27.71 -4.21 -11.12
C ARG A 655 26.70 -4.70 -10.09
N GLN A 656 26.86 -4.34 -8.82
CA GLN A 656 25.89 -4.68 -7.77
C GLN A 656 24.50 -4.13 -8.11
N MET A 657 24.40 -2.88 -8.56
CA MET A 657 23.11 -2.29 -8.96
C MET A 657 22.46 -3.02 -10.13
N VAL A 658 23.24 -3.48 -11.12
CA VAL A 658 22.72 -4.30 -12.25
C VAL A 658 22.16 -5.62 -11.73
N LEU A 659 22.89 -6.30 -10.85
CA LEU A 659 22.47 -7.57 -10.26
C LEU A 659 21.18 -7.42 -9.44
N GLU A 660 21.12 -6.40 -8.59
CA GLU A 660 19.94 -6.07 -7.79
C GLU A 660 18.74 -5.70 -8.68
N ALA A 661 18.94 -4.87 -9.72
CA ALA A 661 17.87 -4.49 -10.65
C ALA A 661 17.34 -5.71 -11.42
N LYS A 662 18.24 -6.60 -11.86
CA LYS A 662 17.88 -7.85 -12.53
C LYS A 662 17.06 -8.75 -11.61
N ALA A 663 17.57 -9.01 -10.40
CA ALA A 663 16.91 -9.84 -9.40
C ALA A 663 15.53 -9.27 -8.99
N GLY A 664 15.43 -7.95 -8.85
CA GLY A 664 14.17 -7.25 -8.56
C GLY A 664 13.13 -7.43 -9.68
N LEU A 665 13.51 -7.33 -10.95
CA LEU A 665 12.58 -7.60 -12.06
C LEU A 665 12.20 -9.07 -12.15
N GLU A 666 13.16 -9.99 -11.98
CA GLU A 666 12.90 -11.44 -12.04
C GLU A 666 11.95 -11.89 -10.94
N SER A 667 12.17 -11.44 -9.70
CA SER A 667 11.28 -11.70 -8.57
C SER A 667 9.91 -10.99 -8.70
N GLY A 668 9.85 -9.87 -9.43
CA GLY A 668 8.62 -9.12 -9.69
C GLY A 668 7.69 -9.72 -10.76
N LEU A 669 8.20 -10.58 -11.66
CA LEU A 669 7.43 -11.12 -12.79
C LEU A 669 6.18 -11.90 -12.36
N VAL A 670 6.27 -12.66 -11.27
CA VAL A 670 5.12 -13.39 -10.73
C VAL A 670 4.21 -12.45 -9.94
N PRO A 671 4.61 -11.78 -8.84
CA PRO A 671 3.71 -10.98 -8.02
C PRO A 671 3.12 -9.76 -8.75
N SER A 672 3.70 -9.29 -9.86
CA SER A 672 3.24 -8.12 -10.64
C SER A 672 3.09 -8.40 -12.14
N GLY A 673 2.81 -9.65 -12.53
CA GLY A 673 2.79 -10.05 -13.94
C GLY A 673 1.81 -9.28 -14.84
N SER A 674 0.66 -8.86 -14.32
CA SER A 674 -0.32 -8.05 -15.07
C SER A 674 0.23 -6.68 -15.46
N SER A 675 1.06 -6.06 -14.61
CA SER A 675 1.73 -4.81 -14.91
C SER A 675 2.74 -4.97 -16.05
N PHE A 676 3.54 -6.04 -16.04
CA PHE A 676 4.47 -6.34 -17.14
C PHE A 676 3.73 -6.58 -18.47
N VAL A 677 2.62 -7.31 -18.44
CA VAL A 677 1.76 -7.51 -19.61
C VAL A 677 1.19 -6.19 -20.13
N ASN A 678 0.69 -5.32 -19.25
CA ASN A 678 0.16 -4.02 -19.63
C ASN A 678 1.24 -3.11 -20.24
N THR A 679 2.45 -3.07 -19.67
CA THR A 679 3.59 -2.32 -20.22
C THR A 679 3.97 -2.87 -21.60
N ARG A 680 4.05 -4.20 -21.73
CA ARG A 680 4.38 -4.87 -23.00
C ARG A 680 3.34 -4.59 -24.10
N LEU A 681 2.06 -4.50 -23.74
CA LEU A 681 0.97 -4.10 -24.64
C LEU A 681 1.05 -2.62 -25.00
N SER A 682 1.21 -1.74 -24.02
CA SER A 682 1.26 -0.28 -24.23
C SER A 682 2.40 0.13 -25.16
N ALA A 683 3.51 -0.60 -25.12
CA ALA A 683 4.66 -0.46 -26.01
C ALA A 683 4.36 -0.73 -27.49
N ARG A 684 3.19 -1.28 -27.83
CA ARG A 684 2.75 -1.50 -29.23
C ARG A 684 2.01 -0.32 -29.83
N PHE A 685 1.59 0.64 -29.02
CA PHE A 685 0.62 1.64 -29.46
C PHE A 685 1.08 3.09 -29.30
N SER A 686 2.08 3.35 -28.45
CA SER A 686 2.54 4.71 -28.15
C SER A 686 4.02 4.76 -27.82
N GLU A 687 4.65 5.92 -28.09
CA GLU A 687 6.05 6.18 -27.76
C GLU A 687 6.26 6.11 -26.25
N ALA A 688 5.34 6.67 -25.46
CA ALA A 688 5.38 6.62 -23.99
C ALA A 688 5.35 5.17 -23.46
N GLY A 689 4.44 4.33 -23.96
CA GLY A 689 4.41 2.92 -23.57
C GLY A 689 5.67 2.16 -23.98
N TRP A 690 6.29 2.52 -25.11
CA TRP A 690 7.54 1.93 -25.55
C TRP A 690 8.71 2.34 -24.65
N LEU A 691 8.77 3.60 -24.23
CA LEU A 691 9.75 4.10 -23.26
C LEU A 691 9.68 3.32 -21.94
N ASP A 692 8.49 3.10 -21.41
CA ASP A 692 8.29 2.35 -20.18
C ASP A 692 8.78 0.90 -20.30
N GLU A 693 8.54 0.26 -21.44
CA GLU A 693 9.02 -1.08 -21.73
C GLU A 693 10.55 -1.16 -21.85
N GLN A 694 11.21 -0.13 -22.41
CA GLN A 694 12.68 -0.07 -22.49
C GLN A 694 13.36 0.17 -21.14
N MET A 695 12.64 0.73 -20.16
CA MET A 695 13.21 1.20 -18.89
C MET A 695 12.63 0.51 -17.64
N GLY A 696 11.74 -0.46 -17.82
CA GLY A 696 11.11 -1.17 -16.70
C GLY A 696 10.39 -2.47 -17.06
N GLY A 697 10.13 -2.71 -18.35
CA GLY A 697 9.42 -3.90 -18.80
C GLY A 697 10.31 -5.11 -19.08
N VAL A 698 9.78 -6.05 -19.87
CA VAL A 698 10.45 -7.32 -20.20
C VAL A 698 11.68 -7.09 -21.09
N SER A 699 11.60 -6.12 -22.00
CA SER A 699 12.74 -5.67 -22.80
C SER A 699 13.88 -5.14 -21.93
N TYR A 700 13.56 -4.41 -20.85
CA TYR A 700 14.57 -3.93 -19.91
C TYR A 700 15.23 -5.08 -19.14
N LEU A 701 14.48 -6.10 -18.72
CA LEU A 701 15.07 -7.31 -18.13
C LEU A 701 16.06 -8.00 -19.08
N PHE A 702 15.72 -8.14 -20.35
CA PHE A 702 16.65 -8.69 -21.35
C PHE A 702 17.89 -7.81 -21.55
N PHE A 703 17.72 -6.50 -21.51
CA PHE A 703 18.84 -5.55 -21.52
C PHE A 703 19.74 -5.75 -20.29
N LEU A 704 19.19 -5.86 -19.07
CA LEU A 704 19.97 -6.07 -17.84
C LEU A 704 20.82 -7.35 -17.88
N ARG A 705 20.28 -8.44 -18.43
CA ARG A 705 21.03 -9.71 -18.61
C ARG A 705 22.21 -9.58 -19.57
N GLN A 706 22.06 -8.73 -20.60
CA GLN A 706 23.19 -8.41 -21.48
C GLN A 706 24.15 -7.43 -20.81
N LEU A 707 23.63 -6.43 -20.09
CA LEU A 707 24.42 -5.42 -19.39
C LEU A 707 25.32 -6.04 -18.32
N GLU A 708 24.83 -7.03 -17.57
CA GLU A 708 25.65 -7.80 -16.62
C GLU A 708 26.91 -8.36 -17.28
N LYS A 709 26.79 -8.91 -18.51
CA LYS A 709 27.94 -9.42 -19.27
C LYS A 709 28.82 -8.29 -19.79
N ASP A 710 28.22 -7.19 -20.24
CA ASP A 710 28.95 -6.03 -20.77
C ASP A 710 29.74 -5.31 -19.65
N VAL A 711 29.24 -5.27 -18.40
CA VAL A 711 29.98 -4.70 -17.25
C VAL A 711 31.26 -5.49 -16.96
N GLU A 712 31.20 -6.82 -17.06
CA GLU A 712 32.38 -7.69 -16.86
C GLU A 712 33.37 -7.62 -18.02
N LYS A 713 32.86 -7.62 -19.26
CA LYS A 713 33.68 -7.79 -20.47
C LYS A 713 34.08 -6.48 -21.14
N ASN A 714 33.31 -5.41 -20.95
CA ASN A 714 33.46 -4.16 -21.68
C ASN A 714 32.97 -2.94 -20.85
N TRP A 715 33.50 -2.81 -19.63
CA TRP A 715 33.23 -1.65 -18.77
C TRP A 715 33.44 -0.29 -19.46
N PRO A 716 34.49 -0.04 -20.27
CA PRO A 716 34.68 1.26 -20.91
C PRO A 716 33.50 1.69 -21.80
N LYS A 717 32.83 0.74 -22.48
CA LYS A 717 31.62 1.01 -23.26
C LYS A 717 30.45 1.42 -22.38
N VAL A 718 30.25 0.72 -21.25
CA VAL A 718 29.18 1.03 -20.30
C VAL A 718 29.40 2.41 -19.67
N LEU A 719 30.63 2.67 -19.20
CA LEU A 719 31.02 3.96 -18.64
C LEU A 719 30.81 5.10 -19.65
N ALA A 720 31.21 4.90 -20.91
CA ALA A 720 30.99 5.89 -21.96
C ALA A 720 29.49 6.21 -22.17
N ALA A 721 28.62 5.21 -22.10
CA ALA A 721 27.17 5.42 -22.18
C ALA A 721 26.63 6.26 -21.00
N LEU A 722 27.07 5.95 -19.77
CA LEU A 722 26.67 6.72 -18.57
C LEU A 722 27.16 8.17 -18.64
N GLU A 723 28.39 8.39 -19.09
CA GLU A 723 28.97 9.72 -19.27
C GLU A 723 28.27 10.52 -20.38
N GLN A 724 27.91 9.86 -21.48
CA GLN A 724 27.14 10.47 -22.55
C GLN A 724 25.74 10.90 -22.06
N ILE A 725 25.09 10.08 -21.23
CA ILE A 725 23.81 10.46 -20.60
C ILE A 725 23.98 11.70 -19.73
N ARG A 726 25.00 11.74 -18.86
CA ARG A 726 25.29 12.90 -18.01
C ARG A 726 25.47 14.17 -18.83
N SER A 727 26.31 14.11 -19.87
CA SER A 727 26.61 15.27 -20.71
C SER A 727 25.40 15.76 -21.52
N ALA A 728 24.50 14.86 -21.92
CA ALA A 728 23.32 15.21 -22.73
C ALA A 728 22.16 15.74 -21.88
N LEU A 729 21.91 15.14 -20.70
CA LEU A 729 20.77 15.49 -19.85
C LEU A 729 21.05 16.62 -18.87
N ILE A 730 22.21 16.63 -18.21
CA ILE A 730 22.44 17.49 -17.03
C ILE A 730 22.91 18.88 -17.48
N ASN A 731 21.97 19.71 -17.91
CA ASN A 731 22.18 21.12 -18.28
C ASN A 731 20.88 21.93 -18.11
N ARG A 732 20.99 23.26 -18.10
CA ARG A 732 19.86 24.18 -17.91
C ARG A 732 19.09 24.55 -19.18
N GLN A 733 19.48 24.06 -20.37
CA GLN A 733 18.85 24.48 -21.64
C GLN A 733 17.38 24.02 -21.75
N ARG A 734 17.06 22.84 -21.21
CA ARG A 734 15.73 22.20 -21.30
C ARG A 734 15.27 21.66 -19.95
N MET A 735 15.62 22.38 -18.89
CA MET A 735 15.29 22.02 -17.52
C MET A 735 13.97 22.66 -17.09
N ILE A 736 13.22 21.97 -16.24
CA ILE A 736 12.08 22.53 -15.52
C ILE A 736 12.27 22.30 -14.02
N CYS A 737 11.85 23.26 -13.19
CA CYS A 737 11.83 23.10 -11.75
C CYS A 737 10.40 23.14 -11.25
N ASN A 738 10.01 22.16 -10.43
CA ASN A 738 8.74 22.15 -9.73
C ASN A 738 8.98 22.44 -8.25
N VAL A 739 8.24 23.40 -7.68
CA VAL A 739 8.41 23.84 -6.30
C VAL A 739 7.06 23.89 -5.62
N THR A 740 6.92 23.13 -4.54
CA THR A 740 5.73 23.17 -3.68
C THR A 740 6.10 23.61 -2.28
N VAL A 741 5.63 24.79 -1.91
CA VAL A 741 5.82 25.41 -0.59
C VAL A 741 4.90 26.63 -0.49
N ASP A 742 4.53 27.06 0.71
CA ASP A 742 3.74 28.29 0.87
C ASP A 742 4.53 29.56 0.53
N GLU A 743 3.80 30.62 0.20
CA GLU A 743 4.34 31.91 -0.27
C GLU A 743 5.43 32.50 0.63
N ALA A 744 5.26 32.39 1.95
CA ALA A 744 6.21 32.97 2.90
C ALA A 744 7.58 32.29 2.80
N HIS A 745 7.59 30.96 2.69
CA HIS A 745 8.82 30.18 2.53
C HIS A 745 9.39 30.25 1.11
N TYR A 746 8.55 30.37 0.07
CA TYR A 746 9.02 30.51 -1.31
C TYR A 746 9.88 31.76 -1.50
N LYS A 747 9.48 32.90 -0.93
CA LYS A 747 10.24 34.17 -1.00
C LYS A 747 11.68 34.03 -0.47
N TYR A 748 11.89 33.18 0.52
CA TYR A 748 13.23 32.88 1.04
C TYR A 748 14.01 31.90 0.16
N PHE A 749 13.31 30.93 -0.44
CA PHE A 749 13.92 29.87 -1.24
C PHE A 749 14.28 30.32 -2.67
N GLU A 750 13.45 31.14 -3.31
CA GLU A 750 13.61 31.53 -4.73
C GLU A 750 15.02 32.03 -5.07
N PRO A 751 15.65 32.96 -4.31
CA PRO A 751 17.00 33.44 -4.66
C PRO A 751 18.06 32.32 -4.61
N LYS A 752 17.92 31.38 -3.66
CA LYS A 752 18.83 30.23 -3.50
C LYS A 752 18.65 29.23 -4.64
N LEU A 753 17.40 28.96 -5.01
CA LEU A 753 17.06 28.12 -6.16
C LEU A 753 17.70 28.69 -7.43
N LEU A 754 17.48 29.98 -7.72
CA LEU A 754 18.04 30.62 -8.91
C LEU A 754 19.58 30.53 -8.95
N ALA A 755 20.25 30.73 -7.81
CA ALA A 755 21.71 30.57 -7.73
C ALA A 755 22.16 29.14 -8.02
N PHE A 756 21.42 28.13 -7.54
CA PHE A 756 21.66 26.72 -7.87
C PHE A 756 21.47 26.44 -9.36
N LEU A 757 20.39 26.93 -9.98
CA LEU A 757 20.12 26.71 -11.40
C LEU A 757 21.16 27.38 -12.31
N GLU A 758 21.67 28.55 -11.92
CA GLU A 758 22.79 29.23 -12.60
C GLU A 758 24.12 28.46 -12.52
N ALA A 759 24.30 27.65 -11.47
CA ALA A 759 25.51 26.84 -11.31
C ALA A 759 25.53 25.59 -12.22
N LEU A 760 24.41 25.23 -12.84
CA LEU A 760 24.33 24.11 -13.79
C LEU A 760 24.84 24.51 -15.18
N PRO A 761 25.45 23.59 -15.94
CA PRO A 761 25.98 23.88 -17.28
C PRO A 761 24.91 24.44 -18.22
N LEU A 762 25.23 25.51 -18.98
CA LEU A 762 24.31 26.12 -19.94
C LEU A 762 23.90 25.17 -21.07
N ALA A 763 24.87 24.43 -21.61
CA ALA A 763 24.71 23.51 -22.72
C ALA A 763 25.73 22.37 -22.61
N PRO A 764 25.54 21.24 -23.32
CA PRO A 764 26.50 20.15 -23.37
C PRO A 764 27.90 20.65 -23.80
N PRO A 765 28.98 20.32 -23.08
CA PRO A 765 30.33 20.85 -23.36
C PRO A 765 30.91 20.44 -24.73
N VAL A 766 30.33 19.42 -25.39
CA VAL A 766 30.94 18.75 -26.56
C VAL A 766 30.04 18.74 -27.80
N LEU A 767 28.77 19.14 -27.70
CA LEU A 767 27.81 19.13 -28.80
C LEU A 767 27.19 20.51 -28.95
N ALA A 768 27.31 21.13 -30.13
CA ALA A 768 26.40 22.22 -30.53
C ALA A 768 24.95 21.76 -30.26
N PRO A 769 24.01 22.66 -29.88
CA PRO A 769 22.69 22.27 -29.40
C PRO A 769 22.06 21.25 -30.35
N ALA A 770 22.10 19.98 -29.95
CA ALA A 770 21.64 18.90 -30.80
C ALA A 770 20.12 19.04 -30.92
N PRO A 771 19.55 18.80 -32.11
CA PRO A 771 18.10 18.67 -32.23
C PRO A 771 17.62 17.60 -31.24
N LEU A 772 16.40 17.77 -30.72
CA LEU A 772 15.76 16.73 -29.91
C LEU A 772 15.80 15.41 -30.68
N ALA A 773 16.16 14.32 -30.00
CA ALA A 773 16.17 13.01 -30.58
C ALA A 773 14.75 12.66 -31.05
N THR A 774 14.65 12.20 -32.29
CA THR A 774 13.44 11.52 -32.77
C THR A 774 13.66 10.04 -32.58
N TRP A 775 12.90 9.43 -31.69
CA TRP A 775 12.95 7.98 -31.48
C TRP A 775 12.14 7.27 -32.56
N SER A 776 12.50 6.03 -32.87
CA SER A 776 11.86 5.21 -33.89
C SER A 776 11.45 3.86 -33.30
N PRO A 777 10.41 3.84 -32.43
CA PRO A 777 9.91 2.62 -31.83
C PRO A 777 9.37 1.65 -32.88
N ALA A 778 9.81 0.39 -32.81
CA ALA A 778 9.29 -0.69 -33.64
C ALA A 778 8.03 -1.29 -33.00
N TYR A 779 6.86 -0.75 -33.36
CA TYR A 779 5.56 -1.25 -32.90
C TYR A 779 5.23 -2.61 -33.52
N ARG A 780 5.45 -3.67 -32.74
CA ARG A 780 5.14 -5.04 -33.15
C ARG A 780 3.64 -5.31 -33.12
N THR A 781 3.17 -6.14 -34.04
CA THR A 781 1.75 -6.51 -34.17
C THR A 781 1.47 -7.96 -33.81
N GLU A 782 2.50 -8.79 -33.60
CA GLU A 782 2.31 -10.18 -33.19
C GLU A 782 1.73 -10.29 -31.78
N PHE A 783 0.95 -11.35 -31.56
CA PHE A 783 0.55 -11.76 -30.23
C PHE A 783 1.70 -12.53 -29.57
N GLU A 784 1.98 -12.26 -28.29
CA GLU A 784 3.12 -12.85 -27.58
C GLU A 784 2.68 -13.71 -26.39
N GLY A 785 3.30 -14.89 -26.25
CA GLY A 785 3.24 -15.72 -25.06
C GLY A 785 4.60 -15.71 -24.35
N LEU A 786 4.67 -15.08 -23.18
CA LEU A 786 5.87 -14.93 -22.37
C LEU A 786 5.89 -16.02 -21.29
N THR A 787 6.85 -16.95 -21.34
CA THR A 787 6.85 -18.08 -20.40
C THR A 787 7.68 -17.81 -19.15
N ILE A 788 7.08 -18.12 -18.00
CA ILE A 788 7.68 -18.10 -16.66
C ILE A 788 7.24 -19.35 -15.88
N PRO A 789 8.01 -19.80 -14.87
CA PRO A 789 7.62 -20.92 -14.01
C PRO A 789 6.56 -20.47 -13.00
N ALA A 790 5.30 -20.33 -13.45
CA ALA A 790 4.16 -19.92 -12.63
C ALA A 790 3.01 -20.93 -12.75
N GLN A 791 2.16 -20.99 -11.72
CA GLN A 791 0.93 -21.81 -11.73
C GLN A 791 -0.30 -21.04 -12.24
N VAL A 792 -0.15 -19.73 -12.44
CA VAL A 792 -1.20 -18.80 -12.87
C VAL A 792 -0.72 -17.96 -14.05
N ASN A 793 -1.66 -17.38 -14.78
CA ASN A 793 -1.43 -16.55 -15.95
C ASN A 793 -1.75 -15.07 -15.66
N TYR A 794 -1.23 -14.21 -16.53
CA TYR A 794 -1.56 -12.80 -16.65
C TYR A 794 -1.90 -12.56 -18.10
N VAL A 795 -3.20 -12.41 -18.38
CA VAL A 795 -3.72 -12.30 -19.74
C VAL A 795 -3.99 -10.83 -20.01
N GLY A 796 -3.58 -10.31 -21.16
CA GLY A 796 -3.90 -8.94 -21.55
C GLY A 796 -4.28 -8.82 -23.01
N LYS A 797 -5.25 -7.95 -23.31
CA LYS A 797 -5.70 -7.64 -24.66
C LYS A 797 -5.92 -6.13 -24.80
N ALA A 798 -5.34 -5.51 -25.83
CA ALA A 798 -5.44 -4.06 -26.00
C ALA A 798 -5.54 -3.61 -27.46
N ALA A 799 -6.15 -2.45 -27.69
CA ALA A 799 -6.17 -1.77 -28.99
C ALA A 799 -6.17 -0.25 -28.81
N ASN A 800 -5.72 0.48 -29.84
CA ASN A 800 -5.84 1.94 -29.88
C ASN A 800 -7.18 2.34 -30.52
N LEU A 801 -8.15 2.74 -29.71
CA LEU A 801 -9.50 3.10 -30.15
C LEU A 801 -9.55 4.38 -30.98
N TYR A 802 -8.64 5.34 -30.76
CA TYR A 802 -8.59 6.57 -31.57
C TYR A 802 -8.21 6.26 -33.02
N LYS A 803 -7.23 5.38 -33.22
CA LYS A 803 -6.86 4.87 -34.56
C LYS A 803 -7.96 4.04 -35.21
N LEU A 804 -8.93 3.56 -34.42
CA LEU A 804 -10.11 2.80 -34.87
C LEU A 804 -11.38 3.67 -34.96
N GLY A 805 -11.23 5.00 -34.92
CA GLY A 805 -12.31 5.95 -35.20
C GLY A 805 -13.12 6.40 -33.99
N TYR A 806 -12.78 5.95 -32.78
CA TYR A 806 -13.43 6.44 -31.55
C TYR A 806 -12.91 7.83 -31.18
N GLN A 807 -13.83 8.76 -30.87
CA GLN A 807 -13.50 10.05 -30.27
C GLN A 807 -13.76 9.97 -28.77
N PHE A 808 -12.79 10.40 -27.98
CA PHE A 808 -12.91 10.39 -26.54
C PHE A 808 -14.10 11.21 -26.05
N HIS A 809 -14.78 10.69 -25.04
CA HIS A 809 -15.79 11.38 -24.26
C HIS A 809 -15.68 10.91 -22.81
N GLY A 810 -15.92 11.79 -21.83
CA GLY A 810 -15.77 11.52 -20.40
C GLY A 810 -16.56 10.30 -19.91
N SER A 811 -17.68 9.99 -20.54
CA SER A 811 -18.46 8.77 -20.28
C SER A 811 -17.66 7.47 -20.40
N ALA A 812 -16.57 7.44 -21.19
CA ALA A 812 -15.70 6.28 -21.29
C ALA A 812 -15.06 5.89 -19.94
N LEU A 813 -14.80 6.87 -19.06
CA LEU A 813 -14.28 6.61 -17.71
C LEU A 813 -15.35 5.96 -16.83
N VAL A 814 -16.59 6.46 -16.90
CA VAL A 814 -17.76 5.88 -16.21
C VAL A 814 -18.00 4.44 -16.63
N ILE A 815 -17.97 4.19 -17.94
CA ILE A 815 -18.19 2.87 -18.53
C ILE A 815 -17.05 1.92 -18.18
N SER A 816 -15.80 2.41 -18.16
CA SER A 816 -14.64 1.60 -17.74
C SER A 816 -14.72 1.22 -16.25
N ASN A 817 -15.16 2.15 -15.39
CA ASN A 817 -15.41 1.86 -13.99
C ASN A 817 -16.50 0.80 -13.84
N TYR A 818 -17.62 0.95 -14.55
CA TYR A 818 -18.72 -0.02 -14.54
C TYR A 818 -18.27 -1.41 -15.00
N LEU A 819 -17.50 -1.52 -16.09
CA LEU A 819 -16.95 -2.80 -16.56
C LEU A 819 -16.08 -3.50 -15.51
N ARG A 820 -15.25 -2.74 -14.78
CA ARG A 820 -14.39 -3.27 -13.72
C ARG A 820 -15.19 -3.80 -12.53
N THR A 821 -16.21 -3.05 -12.09
CA THR A 821 -16.99 -3.36 -10.89
C THR A 821 -18.12 -4.35 -11.12
N THR A 822 -18.49 -4.61 -12.38
CA THR A 822 -19.55 -5.57 -12.76
C THR A 822 -18.98 -6.72 -13.58
N TRP A 823 -18.93 -6.58 -14.91
CA TRP A 823 -18.62 -7.67 -15.85
C TRP A 823 -17.31 -8.38 -15.58
N LEU A 824 -16.21 -7.64 -15.42
CA LEU A 824 -14.88 -8.24 -15.22
C LEU A 824 -14.74 -8.85 -13.83
N TRP A 825 -15.31 -8.20 -12.81
CA TRP A 825 -15.39 -8.76 -11.47
C TRP A 825 -16.13 -10.09 -11.47
N GLU A 826 -17.32 -10.14 -12.06
CA GLU A 826 -18.15 -11.34 -12.06
C GLU A 826 -17.54 -12.45 -12.93
N ARG A 827 -17.18 -12.14 -14.18
CA ARG A 827 -16.76 -13.16 -15.16
C ARG A 827 -15.33 -13.65 -14.98
N VAL A 828 -14.39 -12.75 -14.70
CA VAL A 828 -12.96 -13.09 -14.61
C VAL A 828 -12.59 -13.51 -13.20
N ARG A 829 -13.08 -12.81 -12.17
CA ARG A 829 -12.76 -13.11 -10.77
C ARG A 829 -13.72 -14.12 -10.14
N VAL A 830 -15.01 -13.81 -10.03
CA VAL A 830 -15.96 -14.66 -9.29
C VAL A 830 -16.18 -16.00 -9.97
N GLN A 831 -16.53 -16.01 -11.27
CA GLN A 831 -16.79 -17.23 -12.03
C GLN A 831 -15.49 -17.86 -12.58
N GLY A 832 -14.55 -17.03 -13.03
CA GLY A 832 -13.29 -17.48 -13.62
C GLY A 832 -12.23 -17.92 -12.61
N GLY A 833 -12.34 -17.53 -11.34
CA GLY A 833 -11.39 -17.89 -10.28
C GLY A 833 -10.06 -17.13 -10.34
N ALA A 834 -9.93 -16.09 -11.19
CA ALA A 834 -8.78 -15.20 -11.13
C ALA A 834 -8.83 -14.33 -9.86
N TYR A 835 -7.69 -13.87 -9.37
CA TYR A 835 -7.68 -12.92 -8.26
C TYR A 835 -8.25 -11.55 -8.66
N GLY A 836 -8.08 -11.15 -9.93
CA GLY A 836 -8.66 -9.90 -10.45
C GLY A 836 -8.73 -9.84 -11.97
N GLY A 837 -9.72 -9.09 -12.47
CA GLY A 837 -9.87 -8.71 -13.86
C GLY A 837 -10.09 -7.20 -13.96
N PHE A 838 -9.40 -6.55 -14.88
CA PHE A 838 -9.35 -5.09 -14.97
C PHE A 838 -9.46 -4.61 -16.42
N CYS A 839 -9.94 -3.39 -16.60
CA CYS A 839 -9.74 -2.63 -17.83
C CYS A 839 -9.26 -1.21 -17.50
N SER A 840 -8.61 -0.58 -18.47
CA SER A 840 -8.19 0.81 -18.39
C SER A 840 -8.27 1.46 -19.77
N PHE A 841 -8.51 2.77 -19.79
CA PHE A 841 -8.52 3.55 -21.02
C PHE A 841 -7.59 4.76 -20.90
N GLY A 842 -6.49 4.72 -21.64
CA GLY A 842 -5.53 5.81 -21.69
C GLY A 842 -6.09 6.98 -22.49
N ARG A 843 -6.78 7.92 -21.83
CA ARG A 843 -7.35 9.14 -22.46
C ARG A 843 -6.37 9.88 -23.37
N ARG A 844 -5.09 9.90 -23.04
CA ARG A 844 -4.07 10.59 -23.85
C ARG A 844 -3.60 9.75 -25.04
N SER A 845 -3.50 8.44 -24.89
CA SER A 845 -2.95 7.54 -25.92
C SER A 845 -4.02 6.90 -26.82
N GLY A 846 -5.28 6.88 -26.40
CA GLY A 846 -6.37 6.15 -27.04
C GLY A 846 -6.32 4.64 -26.81
N VAL A 847 -5.40 4.14 -25.98
CA VAL A 847 -5.22 2.70 -25.74
C VAL A 847 -6.23 2.22 -24.71
N PHE A 848 -7.09 1.28 -25.12
CA PHE A 848 -7.94 0.53 -24.21
C PHE A 848 -7.31 -0.84 -23.96
N THR A 849 -7.15 -1.21 -22.70
CA THR A 849 -6.51 -2.47 -22.30
C THR A 849 -7.37 -3.23 -21.30
N PHE A 850 -7.53 -4.54 -21.54
CA PHE A 850 -7.95 -5.53 -20.55
C PHE A 850 -6.73 -6.23 -19.95
N THR A 851 -6.77 -6.55 -18.65
CA THR A 851 -5.79 -7.41 -17.99
C THR A 851 -6.43 -8.32 -16.93
N SER A 852 -5.82 -9.47 -16.65
CA SER A 852 -6.14 -10.32 -15.51
C SER A 852 -4.92 -10.54 -14.62
N TYR A 853 -5.17 -10.88 -13.35
CA TYR A 853 -4.15 -11.06 -12.33
C TYR A 853 -4.33 -12.38 -11.60
N ARG A 854 -3.26 -13.19 -11.58
CA ARG A 854 -3.24 -14.55 -11.02
C ARG A 854 -4.42 -15.38 -11.54
N ASP A 855 -4.53 -15.45 -12.86
CA ASP A 855 -5.65 -16.05 -13.57
C ASP A 855 -5.36 -17.53 -13.88
N PRO A 856 -6.18 -18.49 -13.42
CA PRO A 856 -5.98 -19.89 -13.77
C PRO A 856 -6.28 -20.17 -15.25
N ASN A 857 -6.94 -19.25 -15.95
CA ASN A 857 -7.36 -19.42 -17.34
C ASN A 857 -6.53 -18.60 -18.32
N LEU A 858 -6.77 -18.83 -19.61
CA LEU A 858 -6.21 -18.04 -20.71
C LEU A 858 -7.28 -17.81 -21.79
N ALA A 859 -7.73 -18.86 -22.47
CA ALA A 859 -8.69 -18.74 -23.57
C ALA A 859 -10.05 -18.20 -23.11
N ALA A 860 -10.59 -18.72 -22.00
CA ALA A 860 -11.84 -18.27 -21.41
C ALA A 860 -11.80 -16.78 -20.99
N THR A 861 -10.66 -16.32 -20.49
CA THR A 861 -10.48 -14.89 -20.13
C THR A 861 -10.55 -13.99 -21.37
N LEU A 862 -9.93 -14.40 -22.48
CA LEU A 862 -10.03 -13.66 -23.75
C LEU A 862 -11.47 -13.63 -24.28
N GLU A 863 -12.22 -14.72 -24.12
CA GLU A 863 -13.65 -14.77 -24.48
C GLU A 863 -14.49 -13.82 -23.61
N ASN A 864 -14.18 -13.73 -22.31
CA ASN A 864 -14.81 -12.77 -21.41
C ASN A 864 -14.49 -11.31 -21.78
N TYR A 865 -13.27 -11.02 -22.26
CA TYR A 865 -12.94 -9.70 -22.79
C TYR A 865 -13.75 -9.39 -24.05
N ASP A 866 -13.87 -10.35 -24.96
CA ASP A 866 -14.65 -10.17 -26.19
C ASP A 866 -16.15 -10.02 -25.91
N GLY A 867 -16.66 -10.68 -24.86
CA GLY A 867 -18.03 -10.56 -24.40
C GLY A 867 -18.40 -9.19 -23.83
N ALA A 868 -17.43 -8.39 -23.40
CA ALA A 868 -17.68 -7.07 -22.79
C ALA A 868 -18.38 -6.09 -23.74
N SER A 869 -18.09 -6.15 -25.05
CA SER A 869 -18.76 -5.30 -26.05
C SER A 869 -20.26 -5.59 -26.13
N ARG A 870 -20.62 -6.87 -26.11
CA ARG A 870 -22.02 -7.33 -26.12
C ARG A 870 -22.72 -6.93 -24.83
N PHE A 871 -22.09 -7.17 -23.69
CA PHE A 871 -22.60 -6.77 -22.38
C PHE A 871 -23.01 -5.29 -22.38
N LEU A 872 -22.14 -4.37 -22.80
CA LEU A 872 -22.47 -2.94 -22.82
C LEU A 872 -23.61 -2.56 -23.78
N ARG A 873 -23.77 -3.27 -24.90
CA ARG A 873 -24.86 -3.00 -25.86
C ARG A 873 -26.22 -3.50 -25.37
N GLU A 874 -26.23 -4.62 -24.65
CA GLU A 874 -27.45 -5.34 -24.28
C GLU A 874 -27.89 -5.09 -22.83
N THR A 875 -27.04 -4.49 -22.00
CA THR A 875 -27.37 -4.20 -20.58
C THR A 875 -28.52 -3.22 -20.47
N ASP A 876 -29.49 -3.56 -19.61
CA ASP A 876 -30.52 -2.65 -19.12
C ASP A 876 -29.97 -1.89 -17.90
N LEU A 877 -29.41 -0.70 -18.13
CA LEU A 877 -28.75 0.08 -17.09
C LEU A 877 -29.80 0.92 -16.35
N SER A 878 -30.01 0.62 -15.06
CA SER A 878 -30.89 1.41 -14.20
C SER A 878 -30.27 2.80 -13.90
N ASP A 879 -31.13 3.79 -13.63
CA ASP A 879 -30.69 5.14 -13.24
C ASP A 879 -29.82 5.13 -11.97
N GLU A 880 -30.07 4.18 -11.07
CA GLU A 880 -29.31 3.99 -9.84
C GLU A 880 -27.87 3.52 -10.13
N GLU A 881 -27.70 2.49 -10.96
CA GLU A 881 -26.38 1.96 -11.33
C GLU A 881 -25.57 2.95 -12.16
N LEU A 882 -26.24 3.71 -13.04
CA LEU A 882 -25.63 4.84 -13.74
C LEU A 882 -25.11 5.89 -12.75
N THR A 883 -25.93 6.28 -11.78
CA THR A 883 -25.56 7.28 -10.77
C THR A 883 -24.38 6.80 -9.92
N LYS A 884 -24.40 5.55 -9.42
CA LYS A 884 -23.27 4.95 -8.69
C LYS A 884 -21.99 4.96 -9.52
N SER A 885 -22.08 4.58 -10.80
CA SER A 885 -20.92 4.56 -11.70
C SER A 885 -20.33 5.97 -11.91
N ILE A 886 -21.19 7.00 -12.04
CA ILE A 886 -20.75 8.40 -12.13
C ILE A 886 -20.08 8.83 -10.83
N ILE A 887 -20.67 8.55 -9.67
CA ILE A 887 -20.12 8.88 -8.35
C ILE A 887 -18.73 8.26 -8.18
N GLY A 888 -18.58 6.96 -8.43
CA GLY A 888 -17.28 6.28 -8.33
C GLY A 888 -16.23 6.90 -9.26
N THR A 889 -16.62 7.32 -10.46
CA THR A 889 -15.73 8.01 -11.40
C THR A 889 -15.32 9.39 -10.91
N ILE A 890 -16.24 10.15 -10.31
CA ILE A 890 -15.93 11.43 -9.68
C ILE A 890 -15.01 11.23 -8.47
N GLY A 891 -15.20 10.15 -7.70
CA GLY A 891 -14.28 9.74 -6.63
C GLY A 891 -12.85 9.53 -7.12
N ASP A 892 -12.68 8.81 -8.24
CA ASP A 892 -11.37 8.62 -8.88
C ASP A 892 -10.76 9.95 -9.36
N LEU A 893 -11.57 10.89 -9.88
CA LEU A 893 -11.10 12.20 -10.36
C LEU A 893 -10.75 13.18 -9.22
N ASP A 894 -11.48 13.12 -8.11
CA ASP A 894 -11.34 14.00 -6.95
C ASP A 894 -10.55 13.35 -5.79
N ALA A 895 -9.86 12.24 -6.07
CA ALA A 895 -9.05 11.52 -5.11
C ALA A 895 -8.16 12.48 -4.30
N TYR A 896 -8.21 12.35 -2.97
CA TYR A 896 -7.50 13.25 -2.07
C TYR A 896 -5.98 13.14 -2.24
N GLN A 897 -5.30 14.28 -2.18
CA GLN A 897 -3.86 14.38 -2.36
C GLN A 897 -3.24 15.30 -1.31
N LEU A 898 -2.09 14.89 -0.78
CA LEU A 898 -1.24 15.72 0.06
C LEU A 898 -0.54 16.81 -0.78
N PRO A 899 -0.01 17.89 -0.15
CA PRO A 899 0.55 19.03 -0.87
C PRO A 899 1.61 18.67 -1.92
N ASP A 900 2.54 17.77 -1.60
CA ASP A 900 3.58 17.29 -2.51
C ASP A 900 2.98 16.54 -3.72
N ALA A 901 1.98 15.69 -3.48
CA ALA A 901 1.26 14.99 -4.53
C ALA A 901 0.40 15.94 -5.40
N LYS A 902 -0.19 16.99 -4.80
CA LYS A 902 -0.89 18.05 -5.53
C LYS A 902 0.07 18.78 -6.48
N GLY A 903 1.22 19.22 -5.98
CA GLY A 903 2.25 19.87 -6.79
C GLY A 903 2.76 18.98 -7.93
N TYR A 904 3.09 17.71 -7.64
CA TYR A 904 3.54 16.77 -8.67
C TYR A 904 2.46 16.48 -9.73
N THR A 905 1.19 16.38 -9.31
CA THR A 905 0.05 16.16 -10.22
C THR A 905 -0.18 17.37 -11.12
N SER A 906 -0.09 18.58 -10.57
CA SER A 906 -0.20 19.82 -11.34
C SER A 906 0.95 19.96 -12.34
N MET A 907 2.18 19.63 -11.95
CA MET A 907 3.31 19.52 -12.89
C MET A 907 3.04 18.50 -14.00
N ALA A 908 2.59 17.28 -13.67
CA ALA A 908 2.29 16.26 -14.66
C ALA A 908 1.24 16.73 -15.68
N ARG A 909 0.18 17.41 -15.22
CA ARG A 909 -0.85 18.03 -16.08
C ARG A 909 -0.25 19.09 -17.02
N TYR A 910 0.61 19.96 -16.48
CA TYR A 910 1.33 20.97 -17.26
C TYR A 910 2.19 20.33 -18.36
N LEU A 911 2.96 19.29 -18.04
CA LEU A 911 3.86 18.63 -18.98
C LEU A 911 3.16 17.94 -20.15
N VAL A 912 1.90 17.52 -19.98
CA VAL A 912 1.10 16.89 -21.04
C VAL A 912 0.14 17.85 -21.73
N GLY A 913 0.16 19.13 -21.36
CA GLY A 913 -0.68 20.17 -21.95
C GLY A 913 -2.15 20.09 -21.54
N GLU A 914 -2.47 19.51 -20.38
CA GLU A 914 -3.84 19.38 -19.89
C GLU A 914 -4.30 20.69 -19.21
N SER A 915 -5.24 21.39 -19.84
CA SER A 915 -5.79 22.66 -19.37
C SER A 915 -6.92 22.49 -18.35
N GLU A 916 -7.21 23.54 -17.57
CA GLU A 916 -8.35 23.53 -16.64
C GLU A 916 -9.70 23.44 -17.37
N ASP A 917 -9.81 24.02 -18.57
CA ASP A 917 -11.03 23.95 -19.38
C ASP A 917 -11.29 22.53 -19.90
N GLU A 918 -10.25 21.82 -20.38
CA GLU A 918 -10.37 20.42 -20.79
C GLU A 918 -10.72 19.51 -19.61
N ARG A 919 -10.17 19.78 -18.43
CA ARG A 919 -10.55 19.07 -17.21
C ARG A 919 -12.02 19.32 -16.88
N GLN A 920 -12.48 20.58 -16.98
CA GLN A 920 -13.87 20.92 -16.70
C GLN A 920 -14.82 20.26 -17.69
N GLN A 921 -14.49 20.28 -18.99
CA GLN A 921 -15.23 19.56 -20.00
C GLN A 921 -15.29 18.05 -19.68
N LEU A 922 -14.17 17.43 -19.32
CA LEU A 922 -14.15 16.02 -18.93
C LEU A 922 -15.12 15.75 -17.77
N ARG A 923 -15.15 16.62 -16.75
CA ARG A 923 -16.05 16.49 -15.60
C ARG A 923 -17.51 16.63 -16.02
N ASP A 924 -17.83 17.63 -16.84
CA ASP A 924 -19.18 17.85 -17.33
C ASP A 924 -19.68 16.63 -18.13
N GLU A 925 -18.83 16.08 -19.00
CA GLU A 925 -19.12 14.86 -19.78
C GLU A 925 -19.31 13.62 -18.90
N VAL A 926 -18.53 13.47 -17.82
CA VAL A 926 -18.72 12.41 -16.82
C VAL A 926 -20.08 12.55 -16.13
N LEU A 927 -20.40 13.75 -15.62
CA LEU A 927 -21.64 14.03 -14.91
C LEU A 927 -22.89 13.90 -15.81
N SER A 928 -22.74 14.11 -17.11
CA SER A 928 -23.83 13.98 -18.09
C SER A 928 -23.93 12.62 -18.77
N THR A 929 -23.21 11.60 -18.28
CA THR A 929 -23.21 10.26 -18.90
C THR A 929 -24.61 9.66 -18.93
N THR A 930 -24.97 9.02 -20.03
CA THR A 930 -26.28 8.38 -20.24
C THR A 930 -26.15 6.90 -20.62
N ALA A 931 -27.25 6.13 -20.52
CA ALA A 931 -27.28 4.75 -21.00
C ALA A 931 -26.98 4.61 -22.52
N ALA A 932 -27.21 5.65 -23.32
CA ALA A 932 -26.85 5.64 -24.74
C ALA A 932 -25.32 5.62 -24.96
N ASP A 933 -24.56 6.26 -24.07
CA ASP A 933 -23.09 6.27 -24.12
C ASP A 933 -22.51 4.88 -23.90
N PHE A 934 -23.11 4.07 -23.03
CA PHE A 934 -22.71 2.67 -22.80
C PHE A 934 -22.82 1.84 -24.08
N ARG A 935 -23.96 1.95 -24.78
CA ARG A 935 -24.18 1.22 -26.05
C ARG A 935 -23.19 1.66 -27.13
N LYS A 936 -22.98 2.98 -27.26
CA LYS A 936 -22.00 3.56 -28.21
C LYS A 936 -20.58 3.11 -27.89
N PHE A 937 -20.19 3.06 -26.62
CA PHE A 937 -18.87 2.56 -26.23
C PHE A 937 -18.75 1.05 -26.45
N GLY A 938 -19.82 0.28 -26.27
CA GLY A 938 -19.87 -1.13 -26.64
C GLY A 938 -19.58 -1.38 -28.13
N GLU A 939 -20.01 -0.48 -29.03
CA GLU A 939 -19.64 -0.52 -30.45
C GLU A 939 -18.15 -0.23 -30.69
N ALA A 940 -17.56 0.71 -29.94
CA ALA A 940 -16.13 0.97 -30.00
C ALA A 940 -15.32 -0.22 -29.44
N LEU A 941 -15.80 -0.85 -28.37
CA LEU A 941 -15.16 -1.99 -27.72
C LEU A 941 -15.14 -3.24 -28.62
N GLU A 942 -16.12 -3.38 -29.52
CA GLU A 942 -16.11 -4.40 -30.58
C GLU A 942 -14.87 -4.31 -31.48
N GLN A 943 -14.27 -3.12 -31.62
CA GLN A 943 -13.03 -2.95 -32.36
C GLN A 943 -11.83 -3.56 -31.61
N VAL A 944 -11.85 -3.58 -30.27
CA VAL A 944 -10.85 -4.32 -29.48
C VAL A 944 -10.98 -5.82 -29.72
N ASN A 945 -12.20 -6.34 -29.89
CA ASN A 945 -12.40 -7.75 -30.19
C ASN A 945 -11.71 -8.15 -31.51
N LYS A 946 -11.90 -7.31 -32.55
CA LYS A 946 -11.42 -7.54 -33.93
C LYS A 946 -9.94 -7.24 -34.14
N HIS A 947 -9.43 -6.17 -33.50
CA HIS A 947 -8.10 -5.62 -33.76
C HIS A 947 -7.16 -5.67 -32.55
N GLY A 948 -7.63 -6.22 -31.42
CA GLY A 948 -6.86 -6.26 -30.19
C GLY A 948 -5.64 -7.17 -30.25
N ILE A 949 -4.51 -6.65 -29.78
CA ILE A 949 -3.26 -7.38 -29.59
C ILE A 949 -3.30 -8.09 -28.24
N VAL A 950 -2.90 -9.37 -28.23
CA VAL A 950 -2.80 -10.17 -27.00
C VAL A 950 -1.36 -10.36 -26.57
N VAL A 951 -1.11 -10.16 -25.28
CA VAL A 951 0.12 -10.58 -24.61
C VAL A 951 -0.28 -11.39 -23.40
N VAL A 952 0.35 -12.55 -23.21
CA VAL A 952 0.17 -13.39 -22.03
C VAL A 952 1.51 -13.61 -21.36
N LEU A 953 1.56 -13.52 -20.03
CA LEU A 953 2.66 -13.99 -19.21
C LEU A 953 2.15 -15.16 -18.37
N GLY A 954 2.77 -16.34 -18.45
CA GLY A 954 2.23 -17.52 -17.77
C GLY A 954 3.10 -18.77 -17.94
N SER A 955 2.55 -19.92 -17.56
CA SER A 955 3.28 -21.19 -17.64
C SER A 955 3.51 -21.62 -19.10
N PRO A 956 4.63 -22.31 -19.41
CA PRO A 956 4.84 -22.92 -20.72
C PRO A 956 3.65 -23.80 -21.14
N GLN A 957 3.13 -24.62 -20.22
CA GLN A 957 2.04 -25.56 -20.48
C GLN A 957 0.74 -24.85 -20.83
N ALA A 958 0.38 -23.76 -20.13
CA ALA A 958 -0.84 -23.02 -20.40
C ALA A 958 -0.77 -22.31 -21.77
N ILE A 959 0.38 -21.71 -22.09
CA ILE A 959 0.61 -21.02 -23.38
C ILE A 959 0.63 -22.03 -24.54
N GLU A 960 1.31 -23.16 -24.38
CA GLU A 960 1.33 -24.24 -25.38
C GLU A 960 -0.07 -24.81 -25.62
N SER A 961 -0.82 -25.09 -24.55
CA SER A 961 -2.19 -25.58 -24.64
C SER A 961 -3.09 -24.60 -25.40
N ALA A 962 -2.99 -23.29 -25.10
CA ALA A 962 -3.72 -22.25 -25.80
C ALA A 962 -3.30 -22.12 -27.28
N ASN A 963 -2.03 -22.34 -27.59
CA ASN A 963 -1.53 -22.36 -28.96
C ASN A 963 -2.08 -23.55 -29.75
N VAL A 964 -2.13 -24.74 -29.16
CA VAL A 964 -2.72 -25.93 -29.79
C VAL A 964 -4.21 -25.70 -30.08
N GLN A 965 -4.96 -25.11 -29.15
CA GLN A 965 -6.40 -24.85 -29.31
C GLN A 965 -6.72 -23.82 -30.40
N ARG A 966 -5.82 -22.86 -30.66
CA ARG A 966 -6.06 -21.73 -31.57
C ARG A 966 -5.00 -21.58 -32.68
N GLY A 967 -4.33 -22.67 -33.06
CA GLY A 967 -3.48 -22.73 -34.25
C GLY A 967 -2.14 -21.96 -34.19
N ASN A 968 -1.40 -22.05 -33.09
CA ASN A 968 -0.07 -21.43 -32.89
C ASN A 968 -0.03 -19.91 -33.11
N TRP A 969 -1.07 -19.22 -32.67
CA TRP A 969 -1.28 -17.79 -32.83
C TRP A 969 -0.40 -16.91 -31.91
N LEU A 970 0.13 -17.43 -30.79
CA LEU A 970 1.07 -16.74 -29.91
C LEU A 970 2.52 -17.05 -30.28
N LYS A 971 3.32 -16.01 -30.50
CA LYS A 971 4.78 -16.09 -30.57
C LYS A 971 5.35 -16.31 -29.17
N VAL A 972 5.85 -17.51 -28.91
CA VAL A 972 6.36 -17.89 -27.58
C VAL A 972 7.78 -17.36 -27.37
N THR A 973 8.01 -16.65 -26.27
CA THR A 973 9.32 -16.16 -25.82
C THR A 973 9.56 -16.60 -24.38
N LYS A 974 10.68 -17.28 -24.13
CA LYS A 974 11.09 -17.66 -22.78
C LYS A 974 11.62 -16.44 -22.00
N VAL A 975 10.99 -16.12 -20.87
CA VAL A 975 11.43 -15.03 -19.98
C VAL A 975 12.24 -15.56 -18.81
N LEU A 976 11.76 -16.59 -18.12
CA LEU A 976 12.47 -17.30 -17.05
C LEU A 976 12.66 -18.78 -17.40
#